data_AF-D4H692-F1
#
_entry.id   AF-D4H692-F1
#
_cell.length_a   1.000
_cell.length_b   1.000
_cell.length_c   1.000
_cell.angle_alpha   90.00
_cell.angle_beta   90.00
_cell.angle_gamma   90.00
#
_symmetry.space_group_name_H-M   'P 1'
#
loop_
_entity.id
_entity.type
_entity.pdbx_description
1 polymer ?
#
loop_
_entity_poly.entity_id
_entity_poly.type
_entity_poly.pdbx_seq_one_letter_code
_entity_poly.pdbx_strand_id
1 'polypeptide(L)'
;MKKLLLFMIPVIMIITACGGGGGSSSGGDTGGDTGGDTEPTTKTIGGLVSDPAISGAVVELRLKSDDSVAVICGTTGSLPCKTFTDEDGLFDMILPIGADLTAYYIKSFGGFDTVTNINMESFSFESPIEAFSENTDNIVVSPVTTIMRASSDTTVAGMKAHARSVLGLSDTADPAADPATDGELFKKSYMLITLASTYRDMLSASGSSTAGEPFSVISAVTLSGALFTADSELDDTSLTEIYKSFAGNDGYDDDIDELKSTAVSIEDVDSTGDVVAALIDKEINRLFKVAVMTLADDTPVTVTDTFITNIEAYVDAVQSLSEGLAADRFMINQIARYTMLSDYGLTSYADFTADTFSASLSAMIADDAFGTAVTAVLESGPTYIVSVPLSDSDLPGDDNAKRAAYYYNSNLDVGYKARKLASDIKDDDLNDDINLVAVRNYAQAGLNAKAKSIADSLIVKTLNQSNAYRNIAKNNTTLGGDLAESVTYLQKAESLIRGLHDTATAEPFTTSEAKELADIMEEYMSAGDLEKAASLESYMDTVLADLDESEKGSAYSAVVSAFNSVVKDDVENGELDNVEAMTDKIVKYVDNLSLGTKEGKIYATQLVFLQNALIFYNAVGASQKVVDTYHNIIKDMITFDSSSGKTNWEFYASKMTGPLYRAGDSSAAMDLLGSITKSNYAANAAESIIVGVYKDDFDEAVSIYEAGVPMDTDFDNIADYINSWTYLASNRSSQGIAMYALNDGLNDLAEKAVDYTESKMDAAVQYFKDNNSDFAEYLVKMVTSQNRFYETGYVKNAYLYNELGLKTKALASIQKAIDYADLCVDSVNKATAYSTIAYYAMLIDPAYDASPLFAKARTVFDNASGDTAFSNDNLFNIKFGIADDYILQGDTATALLTMEEAVNYAELTHQPGVGTEEDKAVVNESENFRKLAEWYYTMQDMGKAKLMLEKSAAVAPQHSKASSVSGQYKQILQKYAQFGLYDLGYEKAKVMFPVRGDFIKGMEDFIGAMLNVDDFDKIDVASRDLDKDGKPDFFHLSATAEEIAASGLVLDDDTDGDGVADVLDATPFYAD
;
A
#
# COMPACT_ATOMS: atom_id res chain seq x y z
N MET A 1 -4.04 -52.90 4.73
CA MET A 1 -3.97 -54.13 5.55
C MET A 1 -2.56 -54.24 6.13
N LYS A 2 -2.43 -54.05 7.47
CA LYS A 2 -1.24 -54.24 8.36
C LYS A 2 -0.05 -53.27 8.16
N LYS A 3 0.61 -52.69 9.17
CA LYS A 3 0.56 -52.64 10.66
C LYS A 3 1.57 -51.53 11.07
N LEU A 4 1.22 -50.51 11.86
CA LEU A 4 1.20 -50.46 13.34
C LEU A 4 2.60 -50.41 14.00
N LEU A 5 2.96 -49.25 14.57
CA LEU A 5 3.77 -49.14 15.80
C LEU A 5 3.48 -47.82 16.54
N LEU A 6 2.83 -47.98 17.69
CA LEU A 6 2.54 -46.99 18.72
C LEU A 6 3.82 -46.62 19.50
N PHE A 7 3.93 -45.36 19.91
CA PHE A 7 4.42 -45.01 21.24
C PHE A 7 3.48 -43.97 21.86
N MET A 8 2.88 -44.35 22.99
CA MET A 8 1.95 -43.55 23.81
C MET A 8 2.73 -43.07 25.04
N ILE A 9 2.70 -41.76 25.32
CA ILE A 9 3.02 -41.18 26.63
C ILE A 9 1.79 -40.36 27.03
N PRO A 10 1.14 -40.61 28.18
CA PRO A 10 -0.03 -39.84 28.59
C PRO A 10 0.41 -38.61 29.39
N VAL A 11 0.18 -37.42 28.83
CA VAL A 11 0.12 -36.18 29.61
C VAL A 11 -1.33 -36.00 30.06
N ILE A 12 -1.54 -36.08 31.37
CA ILE A 12 -2.80 -35.77 32.04
C ILE A 12 -2.86 -34.24 32.12
N MET A 13 -3.68 -33.60 31.28
CA MET A 13 -4.16 -32.23 31.53
C MET A 13 -5.56 -32.29 32.12
N ILE A 14 -5.71 -31.58 33.23
CA ILE A 14 -6.95 -31.37 33.96
C ILE A 14 -7.74 -30.31 33.19
N ILE A 15 -8.87 -30.71 32.62
CA ILE A 15 -9.87 -29.81 32.03
C ILE A 15 -10.74 -29.31 33.18
N THR A 16 -10.66 -28.02 33.50
CA THR A 16 -11.74 -27.31 34.18
C THR A 16 -12.59 -26.62 33.13
N ALA A 17 -13.67 -27.28 32.73
CA ALA A 17 -14.75 -26.68 31.98
C ALA A 17 -15.66 -25.93 32.96
N CYS A 18 -15.97 -24.66 32.67
CA CYS A 18 -17.17 -24.01 33.17
C CYS A 18 -17.83 -23.31 31.99
N GLY A 19 -18.81 -23.99 31.39
CA GLY A 19 -19.79 -23.39 30.49
C GLY A 19 -20.93 -22.79 31.31
N GLY A 20 -21.49 -21.70 30.81
CA GLY A 20 -22.49 -20.87 31.46
C GLY A 20 -23.90 -21.46 31.60
N GLY A 21 -24.78 -20.64 32.17
CA GLY A 21 -26.22 -20.88 32.28
C GLY A 21 -26.84 -20.09 33.43
N GLY A 22 -27.57 -19.03 33.08
CA GLY A 22 -28.10 -18.02 33.98
C GLY A 22 -29.16 -18.45 35.01
N GLY A 23 -29.52 -17.49 35.87
CA GLY A 23 -30.91 -17.29 36.27
C GLY A 23 -31.25 -17.39 37.76
N SER A 24 -31.42 -16.20 38.36
CA SER A 24 -32.51 -15.82 39.26
C SER A 24 -32.53 -16.32 40.72
N SER A 25 -32.81 -15.35 41.59
CA SER A 25 -33.01 -15.46 43.02
C SER A 25 -34.37 -16.07 43.38
N SER A 26 -34.40 -17.05 44.27
CA SER A 26 -35.50 -17.22 45.23
C SER A 26 -35.09 -18.12 46.39
N GLY A 27 -35.38 -17.65 47.61
CA GLY A 27 -35.06 -18.33 48.86
C GLY A 27 -35.90 -19.58 49.12
N GLY A 28 -35.31 -20.51 49.88
CA GLY A 28 -35.98 -21.71 50.35
C GLY A 28 -35.05 -22.59 51.17
N ASP A 29 -34.99 -22.31 52.47
CA ASP A 29 -34.30 -23.05 53.53
C ASP A 29 -34.67 -24.56 53.56
N THR A 30 -33.66 -25.45 53.63
CA THR A 30 -33.46 -26.45 54.72
C THR A 30 -32.61 -27.64 54.26
N GLY A 31 -31.57 -27.96 55.03
CA GLY A 31 -30.99 -29.32 55.08
C GLY A 31 -29.47 -29.35 54.94
N GLY A 32 -28.77 -29.22 56.07
CA GLY A 32 -27.33 -29.02 56.14
C GLY A 32 -26.43 -30.18 55.72
N ASP A 33 -25.20 -29.81 55.39
CA ASP A 33 -24.02 -30.63 55.59
C ASP A 33 -22.84 -29.72 55.98
N THR A 34 -22.06 -30.19 56.94
CA THR A 34 -21.00 -29.45 57.62
C THR A 34 -19.71 -29.44 56.79
N GLY A 35 -19.46 -28.33 56.08
CA GLY A 35 -18.16 -27.97 55.49
C GLY A 35 -17.81 -26.54 55.88
N GLY A 36 -16.60 -26.30 56.38
CA GLY A 36 -16.23 -25.05 57.04
C GLY A 36 -16.37 -23.80 56.16
N ASP A 37 -17.13 -22.83 56.66
CA ASP A 37 -17.19 -21.46 56.14
C ASP A 37 -15.81 -20.80 56.27
N THR A 38 -15.01 -20.83 55.20
CA THR A 38 -14.06 -19.76 54.94
C THR A 38 -14.86 -18.59 54.39
N GLU A 39 -14.93 -17.49 55.15
CA GLU A 39 -15.48 -16.24 54.65
C GLU A 39 -14.92 -15.92 53.25
N PRO A 40 -15.74 -15.43 52.30
CA PRO A 40 -15.25 -15.08 50.98
C PRO A 40 -14.07 -14.11 51.12
N THR A 41 -12.96 -14.37 50.43
CA THR A 41 -11.76 -13.51 50.51
C THR A 41 -11.80 -12.37 49.48
N THR A 42 -12.74 -12.43 48.54
CA THR A 42 -12.91 -11.47 47.44
C THR A 42 -14.36 -10.98 47.36
N LYS A 43 -14.54 -9.78 46.81
CA LYS A 43 -15.81 -9.23 46.32
C LYS A 43 -15.70 -8.98 44.82
N THR A 44 -16.81 -9.08 44.10
CA THR A 44 -16.91 -8.58 42.73
C THR A 44 -17.43 -7.16 42.78
N ILE A 45 -16.94 -6.30 41.89
CA ILE A 45 -17.66 -5.09 41.50
C ILE A 45 -17.99 -5.24 40.02
N GLY A 46 -19.13 -4.75 39.61
CA GLY A 46 -19.63 -4.94 38.26
C GLY A 46 -20.45 -3.75 37.81
N GLY A 47 -20.71 -3.71 36.52
CA GLY A 47 -21.40 -2.60 35.92
C GLY A 47 -21.63 -2.77 34.43
N LEU A 48 -21.97 -1.65 33.82
CA LEU A 48 -22.39 -1.51 32.44
C LEU A 48 -21.68 -0.29 31.84
N VAL A 49 -21.13 -0.43 30.64
CA VAL A 49 -20.78 0.71 29.79
C VAL A 49 -21.93 0.95 28.82
N SER A 50 -22.55 2.14 28.88
CA SER A 50 -23.83 2.41 28.20
C SER A 50 -23.87 3.75 27.46
N ASP A 51 -24.08 3.63 26.16
CA ASP A 51 -24.83 4.47 25.24
C ASP A 51 -25.33 3.53 24.12
N PRO A 52 -26.57 3.03 24.20
CA PRO A 52 -26.87 1.59 24.40
C PRO A 52 -25.74 0.69 24.91
N ALA A 53 -25.95 -0.63 25.02
CA ALA A 53 -24.90 -1.52 25.53
C ALA A 53 -23.62 -1.42 24.66
N ILE A 54 -22.47 -1.10 25.28
CA ILE A 54 -21.19 -0.96 24.56
C ILE A 54 -20.35 -2.21 24.78
N SER A 55 -20.23 -3.04 23.75
CA SER A 55 -19.49 -4.31 23.78
C SER A 55 -18.01 -4.12 23.45
N GLY A 56 -17.14 -4.90 24.08
CA GLY A 56 -15.70 -4.88 23.84
C GLY A 56 -14.98 -3.61 24.34
N ALA A 57 -15.65 -2.78 25.14
CA ALA A 57 -15.02 -1.63 25.78
C ALA A 57 -14.04 -2.10 26.85
N VAL A 58 -12.85 -1.51 26.88
CA VAL A 58 -11.91 -1.70 27.98
C VAL A 58 -12.45 -0.96 29.19
N VAL A 59 -12.52 -1.61 30.34
CA VAL A 59 -12.92 -0.97 31.60
C VAL A 59 -11.77 -1.06 32.59
N GLU A 60 -11.39 0.08 33.13
CA GLU A 60 -10.28 0.22 34.06
C GLU A 60 -10.70 0.93 35.35
N LEU A 61 -10.16 0.46 36.47
CA LEU A 61 -10.21 1.18 37.73
C LEU A 61 -8.98 2.09 37.82
N ARG A 62 -9.15 3.40 37.86
CA ARG A 62 -8.04 4.38 37.85
C ARG A 62 -7.95 5.24 39.11
N LEU A 63 -6.73 5.64 39.46
CA LEU A 63 -6.42 6.50 40.60
C LEU A 63 -6.78 7.96 40.31
N LYS A 64 -7.52 8.61 41.20
CA LYS A 64 -7.88 10.04 41.04
C LYS A 64 -6.69 11.01 41.11
N SER A 65 -5.56 10.58 41.69
CA SER A 65 -4.40 11.45 41.94
C SER A 65 -3.51 11.68 40.73
N ASP A 66 -3.35 10.66 39.90
CA ASP A 66 -2.38 10.63 38.80
C ASP A 66 -2.87 9.89 37.55
N ASP A 67 -4.12 9.42 37.56
CA ASP A 67 -4.77 8.73 36.46
C ASP A 67 -4.19 7.34 36.09
N SER A 68 -3.35 6.76 36.96
CA SER A 68 -2.79 5.43 36.73
C SER A 68 -3.79 4.30 37.00
N VAL A 69 -3.65 3.17 36.28
CA VAL A 69 -4.45 1.95 36.48
C VAL A 69 -4.17 1.36 37.86
N ALA A 70 -5.22 1.06 38.61
CA ALA A 70 -5.13 0.50 39.95
C ALA A 70 -4.61 -0.94 39.92
N VAL A 71 -3.63 -1.25 40.78
CA VAL A 71 -3.07 -2.61 40.91
C VAL A 71 -3.58 -3.24 42.21
N ILE A 72 -4.89 -3.44 42.29
CA ILE A 72 -5.58 -3.98 43.48
C ILE A 72 -6.57 -5.11 43.16
N CYS A 73 -6.61 -5.58 41.91
CA CYS A 73 -7.53 -6.62 41.48
C CYS A 73 -6.95 -8.03 41.64
N GLY A 74 -7.82 -9.02 41.46
CA GLY A 74 -7.53 -10.44 41.64
C GLY A 74 -7.61 -10.89 43.10
N THR A 75 -7.50 -12.20 43.30
CA THR A 75 -7.63 -12.82 44.63
C THR A 75 -6.57 -12.37 45.64
N THR A 76 -5.43 -11.88 45.14
CA THR A 76 -4.29 -11.40 45.96
C THR A 76 -4.25 -9.88 46.09
N GLY A 77 -5.07 -9.14 45.33
CA GLY A 77 -5.04 -7.68 45.31
C GLY A 77 -3.76 -7.10 44.71
N SER A 78 -3.20 -7.76 43.71
CA SER A 78 -1.91 -7.41 43.10
C SER A 78 -1.92 -7.43 41.58
N LEU A 79 -3.09 -7.59 40.97
CA LEU A 79 -3.26 -7.52 39.52
C LEU A 79 -3.78 -6.13 39.13
N PRO A 80 -3.42 -5.65 37.93
CA PRO A 80 -4.07 -4.49 37.32
C PRO A 80 -5.58 -4.70 37.24
N CYS A 81 -6.34 -3.65 37.53
CA CYS A 81 -7.79 -3.64 37.43
C CYS A 81 -8.22 -3.21 36.03
N LYS A 82 -8.18 -4.15 35.10
CA LYS A 82 -8.62 -4.03 33.70
C LYS A 82 -9.52 -5.23 33.37
N THR A 83 -10.60 -4.99 32.65
CA THR A 83 -11.54 -6.00 32.15
C THR A 83 -12.18 -5.50 30.85
N PHE A 84 -13.04 -6.32 30.24
CA PHE A 84 -13.77 -5.96 29.02
C PHE A 84 -15.26 -6.06 29.27
N THR A 85 -16.02 -5.27 28.53
CA THR A 85 -17.46 -5.48 28.46
C THR A 85 -17.81 -6.65 27.54
N ASP A 86 -18.85 -7.40 27.91
CA ASP A 86 -19.44 -8.45 27.07
C ASP A 86 -20.42 -7.87 26.02
N GLU A 87 -21.12 -8.75 25.31
CA GLU A 87 -22.12 -8.40 24.28
C GLU A 87 -23.28 -7.54 24.82
N ASP A 88 -23.53 -7.57 26.14
CA ASP A 88 -24.58 -6.77 26.81
C ASP A 88 -23.98 -5.49 27.45
N GLY A 89 -22.72 -5.19 27.19
CA GLY A 89 -22.01 -4.04 27.76
C GLY A 89 -21.62 -4.23 29.23
N LEU A 90 -21.75 -5.43 29.78
CA LEU A 90 -21.52 -5.72 31.18
C LEU A 90 -20.05 -6.01 31.46
N PHE A 91 -19.54 -5.51 32.58
CA PHE A 91 -18.20 -5.80 33.05
C PHE A 91 -18.19 -6.22 34.51
N ASP A 92 -17.22 -7.04 34.88
CA ASP A 92 -16.95 -7.45 36.26
C ASP A 92 -15.46 -7.38 36.59
N MET A 93 -15.14 -6.99 37.82
CA MET A 93 -13.78 -7.01 38.39
C MET A 93 -13.78 -7.65 39.77
N ILE A 94 -12.78 -8.49 40.05
CA ILE A 94 -12.61 -9.16 41.33
C ILE A 94 -11.61 -8.39 42.20
N LEU A 95 -12.00 -8.06 43.43
CA LEU A 95 -11.21 -7.30 44.41
C LEU A 95 -11.14 -8.03 45.76
N PRO A 96 -10.11 -7.78 46.60
CA PRO A 96 -10.12 -8.24 47.99
C PRO A 96 -11.27 -7.64 48.82
N ILE A 97 -11.82 -8.40 49.77
CA ILE A 97 -12.79 -7.86 50.73
C ILE A 97 -12.14 -6.74 51.55
N GLY A 98 -12.81 -5.58 51.61
CA GLY A 98 -12.35 -4.39 52.34
C GLY A 98 -11.52 -3.40 51.50
N ALA A 99 -11.36 -3.62 50.19
CA ALA A 99 -10.76 -2.64 49.28
C ALA A 99 -11.53 -1.31 49.33
N ASP A 100 -10.82 -0.22 49.65
CA ASP A 100 -11.33 1.16 49.68
C ASP A 100 -11.36 1.73 48.26
N LEU A 101 -12.55 2.02 47.75
CA LEU A 101 -12.75 2.52 46.39
C LEU A 101 -12.80 4.05 46.31
N THR A 102 -12.72 4.77 47.44
CA THR A 102 -12.91 6.25 47.48
C THR A 102 -11.83 7.03 46.73
N ALA A 103 -10.64 6.44 46.56
CA ALA A 103 -9.54 7.02 45.81
C ALA A 103 -9.63 6.78 44.28
N TYR A 104 -10.63 6.04 43.82
CA TYR A 104 -10.70 5.50 42.47
C TYR A 104 -11.96 5.95 41.73
N TYR A 105 -11.89 5.87 40.40
CA TYR A 105 -13.03 6.04 39.51
C TYR A 105 -12.92 5.00 38.39
N ILE A 106 -14.02 4.75 37.68
CA ILE A 106 -14.01 3.86 36.52
C ILE A 106 -13.84 4.69 35.27
N LYS A 107 -12.97 4.23 34.37
CA LYS A 107 -12.81 4.75 33.03
C LYS A 107 -13.02 3.62 32.04
N SER A 108 -13.79 3.86 31.00
CA SER A 108 -13.88 2.97 29.85
C SER A 108 -13.32 3.63 28.61
N PHE A 109 -12.79 2.80 27.70
CA PHE A 109 -12.24 3.21 26.43
C PHE A 109 -12.80 2.32 25.32
N GLY A 110 -13.24 2.97 24.24
CA GLY A 110 -13.68 2.29 23.04
C GLY A 110 -14.87 1.36 23.22
N GLY A 111 -14.88 0.31 22.42
CA GLY A 111 -16.00 -0.60 22.23
C GLY A 111 -16.96 -0.15 21.13
N PHE A 112 -17.98 -0.98 20.92
CA PHE A 112 -19.03 -0.76 19.93
C PHE A 112 -20.37 -0.66 20.63
N ASP A 113 -21.10 0.41 20.36
CA ASP A 113 -22.52 0.44 20.71
C ASP A 113 -23.23 -0.66 19.91
N THR A 114 -23.76 -1.65 20.63
CA THR A 114 -24.38 -2.87 20.07
C THR A 114 -25.69 -2.62 19.34
N VAL A 115 -26.25 -1.42 19.45
CA VAL A 115 -27.54 -1.06 18.84
C VAL A 115 -27.35 -0.07 17.70
N THR A 116 -26.51 0.97 17.87
CA THR A 116 -26.22 1.92 16.77
C THR A 116 -25.10 1.42 15.85
N ASN A 117 -24.28 0.48 16.34
CA ASN A 117 -23.01 0.05 15.74
C ASN A 117 -22.01 1.21 15.55
N ILE A 118 -22.18 2.31 16.31
CA ILE A 118 -21.22 3.41 16.36
C ILE A 118 -19.96 2.92 17.09
N ASN A 119 -18.82 3.14 16.44
CA ASN A 119 -17.51 2.90 17.03
C ASN A 119 -17.17 4.02 18.04
N MET A 120 -16.84 3.63 19.28
CA MET A 120 -16.59 4.51 20.41
C MET A 120 -15.09 4.71 20.73
N GLU A 121 -14.17 4.23 19.91
CA GLU A 121 -12.73 4.11 20.19
C GLU A 121 -11.96 5.42 20.36
N SER A 122 -12.49 6.52 19.83
CA SER A 122 -11.94 7.87 20.07
C SER A 122 -12.47 8.50 21.36
N PHE A 123 -13.32 7.80 22.10
CA PHE A 123 -14.00 8.31 23.28
C PHE A 123 -13.56 7.55 24.53
N SER A 124 -13.46 8.31 25.61
CA SER A 124 -13.37 7.71 26.94
C SER A 124 -14.55 8.15 27.79
N PHE A 125 -15.15 7.20 28.49
CA PHE A 125 -16.22 7.51 29.43
C PHE A 125 -15.74 7.30 30.85
N GLU A 126 -16.21 8.14 31.75
CA GLU A 126 -15.80 8.12 33.15
C GLU A 126 -17.01 7.99 34.06
N SER A 127 -16.83 7.34 35.20
CA SER A 127 -17.88 7.20 36.20
C SER A 127 -17.33 7.34 37.63
N PRO A 128 -17.93 8.19 38.47
CA PRO A 128 -17.57 8.29 39.88
C PRO A 128 -18.19 7.13 40.67
N ILE A 129 -17.34 6.24 41.18
CA ILE A 129 -17.77 5.05 41.95
C ILE A 129 -18.60 5.43 43.19
N GLU A 130 -18.37 6.61 43.77
CA GLU A 130 -19.13 7.09 44.92
C GLU A 130 -20.64 7.11 44.69
N ALA A 131 -21.07 7.36 43.44
CA ALA A 131 -22.49 7.40 43.08
C ALA A 131 -23.17 6.02 43.20
N PHE A 132 -22.39 4.95 43.27
CA PHE A 132 -22.82 3.55 43.31
C PHE A 132 -22.38 2.83 44.59
N SER A 133 -21.95 3.57 45.62
CA SER A 133 -21.42 3.01 46.88
C SER A 133 -22.38 2.09 47.64
N GLU A 134 -23.70 2.18 47.39
CA GLU A 134 -24.72 1.29 47.95
C GLU A 134 -24.90 -0.01 47.15
N ASN A 135 -24.50 -0.04 45.87
CA ASN A 135 -24.57 -1.20 44.98
C ASN A 135 -23.47 -1.12 43.91
N THR A 136 -22.30 -1.67 44.21
CA THR A 136 -21.15 -1.69 43.31
C THR A 136 -21.23 -2.75 42.22
N ASP A 137 -22.35 -3.47 42.11
CA ASP A 137 -22.61 -4.45 41.05
C ASP A 137 -23.36 -3.82 39.86
N ASN A 138 -23.83 -2.58 39.99
CA ASN A 138 -24.57 -1.84 38.96
C ASN A 138 -23.92 -0.47 38.66
N ILE A 139 -22.59 -0.42 38.50
CA ILE A 139 -21.93 0.83 38.12
C ILE A 139 -22.26 1.16 36.67
N VAL A 140 -22.76 2.36 36.38
CA VAL A 140 -23.00 2.82 35.01
C VAL A 140 -21.83 3.70 34.57
N VAL A 141 -21.28 3.43 33.40
CA VAL A 141 -20.26 4.25 32.74
C VAL A 141 -20.84 4.72 31.40
N SER A 142 -21.05 6.01 31.24
CA SER A 142 -21.73 6.60 30.08
C SER A 142 -21.26 8.03 29.80
N PRO A 143 -21.57 8.61 28.63
CA PRO A 143 -21.36 10.02 28.35
C PRO A 143 -21.88 10.94 29.47
N VAL A 144 -23.04 10.61 30.04
CA VAL A 144 -23.66 11.38 31.12
C VAL A 144 -22.86 11.28 32.43
N THR A 145 -22.39 10.08 32.80
CA THR A 145 -21.57 9.93 34.02
C THR A 145 -20.20 10.59 33.87
N THR A 146 -19.69 10.74 32.65
CA THR A 146 -18.46 11.49 32.36
C THR A 146 -18.62 12.96 32.74
N ILE A 147 -19.72 13.60 32.30
CA ILE A 147 -20.04 14.98 32.70
C ILE A 147 -20.30 15.07 34.21
N MET A 148 -20.94 14.07 34.81
CA MET A 148 -21.11 13.99 36.26
C MET A 148 -19.75 13.96 36.99
N ARG A 149 -18.77 13.21 36.47
CA ARG A 149 -17.43 13.06 37.05
C ARG A 149 -16.59 14.33 36.94
N ALA A 150 -16.79 15.11 35.88
CA ALA A 150 -16.10 16.37 35.64
C ALA A 150 -16.37 17.42 36.72
N SER A 151 -17.43 17.28 37.52
CA SER A 151 -17.81 18.22 38.58
C SER A 151 -16.66 18.55 39.55
N SER A 152 -16.58 19.83 39.92
CA SER A 152 -15.71 20.29 41.01
C SER A 152 -16.24 19.95 42.41
N ASP A 153 -17.51 19.54 42.53
CA ASP A 153 -18.08 19.07 43.78
C ASP A 153 -17.70 17.61 44.02
N THR A 154 -17.27 17.30 45.24
CA THR A 154 -16.82 15.95 45.63
C THR A 154 -17.94 15.11 46.24
N THR A 155 -19.14 15.68 46.42
CA THR A 155 -20.32 14.98 46.94
C THR A 155 -21.17 14.45 45.79
N VAL A 156 -21.72 13.24 45.94
CA VAL A 156 -22.61 12.63 44.93
C VAL A 156 -23.80 13.54 44.59
N ALA A 157 -24.37 14.22 45.59
CA ALA A 157 -25.48 15.16 45.37
C ALA A 157 -25.06 16.36 44.51
N GLY A 158 -23.87 16.92 44.75
CA GLY A 158 -23.33 18.02 43.96
C GLY A 158 -22.94 17.60 42.54
N MET A 159 -22.36 16.41 42.37
CA MET A 159 -22.06 15.84 41.05
C MET A 159 -23.33 15.66 40.21
N LYS A 160 -24.39 15.05 40.79
CA LYS A 160 -25.70 14.90 40.11
C LYS A 160 -26.33 16.26 39.79
N ALA A 161 -26.24 17.23 40.70
CA ALA A 161 -26.75 18.59 40.45
C ALA A 161 -26.00 19.31 39.33
N HIS A 162 -24.68 19.10 39.24
CA HIS A 162 -23.85 19.63 38.15
C HIS A 162 -24.28 19.05 36.80
N ALA A 163 -24.35 17.72 36.68
CA ALA A 163 -24.78 17.05 35.45
C ALA A 163 -26.18 17.53 35.00
N ARG A 164 -27.15 17.62 35.92
CA ARG A 164 -28.48 18.15 35.60
C ARG A 164 -28.44 19.57 35.07
N SER A 165 -27.70 20.45 35.74
CA SER A 165 -27.61 21.86 35.36
C SER A 165 -26.93 22.07 34.02
N VAL A 166 -25.89 21.30 33.71
CA VAL A 166 -25.11 21.45 32.47
C VAL A 166 -25.86 20.86 31.28
N LEU A 167 -26.49 19.69 31.49
CA LEU A 167 -27.18 18.95 30.44
C LEU A 167 -28.64 19.37 30.25
N GLY A 168 -29.15 20.27 31.09
CA GLY A 168 -30.55 20.71 31.06
C GLY A 168 -31.54 19.60 31.45
N LEU A 169 -31.13 18.66 32.30
CA LEU A 169 -31.98 17.55 32.75
C LEU A 169 -32.99 18.00 33.82
N SER A 170 -34.13 17.33 33.86
CA SER A 170 -35.16 17.50 34.86
C SER A 170 -34.66 17.20 36.28
N ASP A 171 -35.30 17.82 37.28
CA ASP A 171 -34.98 17.57 38.69
C ASP A 171 -35.19 16.09 39.10
N THR A 172 -35.99 15.34 38.32
CA THR A 172 -36.31 13.93 38.55
C THR A 172 -35.37 12.96 37.86
N ALA A 173 -34.65 13.37 36.81
CA ALA A 173 -33.68 12.52 36.13
C ALA A 173 -32.54 12.14 37.09
N ASP A 174 -32.06 10.91 37.03
CA ASP A 174 -30.87 10.48 37.77
C ASP A 174 -29.68 10.34 36.81
N PRO A 175 -28.70 11.28 36.81
CA PRO A 175 -27.53 11.20 35.93
C PRO A 175 -26.63 9.96 36.12
N ALA A 176 -26.87 9.16 37.17
CA ALA A 176 -26.18 7.89 37.41
C ALA A 176 -26.96 6.66 36.89
N ALA A 177 -28.17 6.85 36.36
CA ALA A 177 -28.94 5.77 35.74
C ALA A 177 -28.41 5.43 34.34
N ASP A 178 -28.76 4.24 33.87
CA ASP A 178 -28.46 3.78 32.51
C ASP A 178 -29.21 4.63 31.47
N PRO A 179 -28.52 5.38 30.60
CA PRO A 179 -29.16 6.19 29.57
C PRO A 179 -30.10 5.38 28.67
N ALA A 180 -29.78 4.12 28.35
CA ALA A 180 -30.61 3.28 27.48
C ALA A 180 -32.02 3.00 28.04
N THR A 181 -32.21 3.19 29.35
CA THR A 181 -33.49 2.95 30.04
C THR A 181 -34.27 4.22 30.38
N ASP A 182 -33.68 5.40 30.15
CA ASP A 182 -34.27 6.70 30.45
C ASP A 182 -34.21 7.60 29.20
N GLY A 183 -35.36 7.85 28.58
CA GLY A 183 -35.44 8.61 27.34
C GLY A 183 -34.95 10.06 27.43
N GLU A 184 -34.93 10.67 28.62
CA GLU A 184 -34.37 12.01 28.80
C GLU A 184 -32.83 11.94 28.83
N LEU A 185 -32.27 10.98 29.57
CA LEU A 185 -30.81 10.76 29.62
C LEU A 185 -30.28 10.32 28.25
N PHE A 186 -31.00 9.45 27.54
CA PHE A 186 -30.57 8.94 26.24
C PHE A 186 -30.42 10.06 25.20
N LYS A 187 -31.38 10.98 25.12
CA LYS A 187 -31.28 12.15 24.23
C LYS A 187 -30.01 12.98 24.49
N LYS A 188 -29.68 13.20 25.76
CA LYS A 188 -28.47 13.95 26.14
C LYS A 188 -27.20 13.15 25.89
N SER A 189 -27.22 11.84 26.13
CA SER A 189 -26.13 10.92 25.83
C SER A 189 -25.79 10.93 24.33
N TYR A 190 -26.81 10.73 23.48
CA TYR A 190 -26.69 10.82 22.03
C TYR A 190 -26.09 12.15 21.58
N MET A 191 -26.60 13.29 22.07
CA MET A 191 -26.07 14.61 21.68
C MET A 191 -24.61 14.80 22.12
N LEU A 192 -24.20 14.25 23.26
CA LEU A 192 -22.80 14.28 23.69
C LEU A 192 -21.90 13.49 22.75
N ILE A 193 -22.35 12.31 22.29
CA ILE A 193 -21.63 11.52 21.27
C ILE A 193 -21.58 12.26 19.93
N THR A 194 -22.67 12.90 19.50
CA THR A 194 -22.67 13.70 18.27
C THR A 194 -21.66 14.85 18.37
N LEU A 195 -21.62 15.58 19.49
CA LEU A 195 -20.61 16.62 19.73
C LEU A 195 -19.18 16.06 19.70
N ALA A 196 -18.95 14.93 20.38
CA ALA A 196 -17.64 14.31 20.41
C ALA A 196 -17.19 13.83 19.02
N SER A 197 -18.13 13.29 18.23
CA SER A 197 -17.90 12.81 16.86
C SER A 197 -17.59 13.96 15.90
N THR A 198 -18.37 15.05 15.93
CA THR A 198 -18.08 16.23 15.11
C THR A 198 -16.73 16.84 15.47
N TYR A 199 -16.36 16.89 16.75
CA TYR A 199 -15.05 17.36 17.18
C TYR A 199 -13.91 16.50 16.60
N ARG A 200 -14.05 15.16 16.68
CA ARG A 200 -13.10 14.21 16.08
C ARG A 200 -12.97 14.41 14.57
N ASP A 201 -14.08 14.55 13.87
CA ASP A 201 -14.09 14.70 12.42
C ASP A 201 -13.42 16.02 11.99
N MET A 202 -13.71 17.14 12.68
CA MET A 202 -13.02 18.42 12.47
C MET A 202 -11.53 18.34 12.81
N LEU A 203 -11.17 17.62 13.86
CA LEU A 203 -9.78 17.42 14.25
C LEU A 203 -9.01 16.69 13.15
N SER A 204 -9.57 15.60 12.64
CA SER A 204 -9.03 14.83 11.52
C SER A 204 -8.84 15.71 10.29
N ALA A 205 -9.83 16.54 9.94
CA ALA A 205 -9.74 17.45 8.79
C ALA A 205 -8.71 18.57 8.97
N SER A 206 -8.41 18.98 10.22
CA SER A 206 -7.45 20.06 10.50
C SER A 206 -5.98 19.62 10.47
N GLY A 207 -5.70 18.31 10.53
CA GLY A 207 -4.34 17.76 10.63
C GLY A 207 -3.59 18.14 11.91
N SER A 208 -4.29 18.64 12.93
CA SER A 208 -3.73 19.07 14.21
C SER A 208 -3.54 17.88 15.15
N SER A 209 -2.30 17.62 15.59
CA SER A 209 -1.99 16.57 16.57
C SER A 209 -1.99 17.07 18.02
N THR A 210 -2.40 18.31 18.27
CA THR A 210 -2.29 18.98 19.58
C THR A 210 -3.62 19.19 20.29
N ALA A 211 -4.73 18.68 19.74
CA ALA A 211 -6.03 18.76 20.39
C ALA A 211 -6.23 17.62 21.40
N GLY A 212 -6.98 17.89 22.48
CA GLY A 212 -7.29 16.90 23.51
C GLY A 212 -8.37 15.90 23.07
N GLU A 213 -8.53 14.83 23.83
CA GLU A 213 -9.61 13.84 23.66
C GLU A 213 -11.00 14.52 23.74
N PRO A 214 -11.98 14.15 22.89
CA PRO A 214 -13.23 14.89 22.76
C PRO A 214 -14.00 15.09 24.07
N PHE A 215 -14.19 14.04 24.87
CA PHE A 215 -14.91 14.16 26.14
C PHE A 215 -14.15 14.97 27.19
N SER A 216 -12.82 14.97 27.15
CA SER A 216 -11.97 15.81 27.98
C SER A 216 -12.16 17.29 27.66
N VAL A 217 -12.27 17.64 26.38
CA VAL A 217 -12.56 19.00 25.92
C VAL A 217 -13.97 19.42 26.33
N ILE A 218 -14.98 18.59 26.04
CA ILE A 218 -16.38 18.86 26.41
C ILE A 218 -16.49 19.04 27.93
N SER A 219 -15.95 18.11 28.72
CA SER A 219 -15.96 18.17 30.18
C SER A 219 -15.30 19.44 30.73
N ALA A 220 -14.18 19.89 30.15
CA ALA A 220 -13.53 21.13 30.56
C ALA A 220 -14.41 22.37 30.37
N VAL A 221 -15.21 22.41 29.28
CA VAL A 221 -16.16 23.51 29.02
C VAL A 221 -17.30 23.51 30.04
N THR A 222 -17.82 22.32 30.38
CA THR A 222 -18.94 22.18 31.33
C THR A 222 -18.65 22.69 32.75
N LEU A 223 -17.36 22.77 33.14
CA LEU A 223 -16.94 23.37 34.40
C LEU A 223 -17.24 24.87 34.50
N SER A 224 -17.38 25.55 33.35
CA SER A 224 -17.47 27.00 33.26
C SER A 224 -18.81 27.51 32.73
N GLY A 225 -19.64 26.65 32.14
CA GLY A 225 -20.92 26.99 31.54
C GLY A 225 -21.85 25.79 31.34
N ALA A 226 -23.13 26.06 31.08
CA ALA A 226 -24.08 25.02 30.70
C ALA A 226 -23.89 24.65 29.22
N LEU A 227 -24.04 23.37 28.89
CA LEU A 227 -23.98 22.91 27.50
C LEU A 227 -25.33 23.11 26.80
N PHE A 228 -26.42 23.02 27.56
CA PHE A 228 -27.77 23.27 27.10
C PHE A 228 -28.40 24.46 27.82
N THR A 229 -29.23 25.20 27.10
CA THR A 229 -30.06 26.28 27.64
C THR A 229 -31.28 25.69 28.37
N ALA A 230 -32.04 26.55 29.05
CA ALA A 230 -33.29 26.15 29.71
C ALA A 230 -34.38 25.67 28.73
N ASP A 231 -34.24 26.01 27.44
CA ASP A 231 -35.15 25.59 26.37
C ASP A 231 -34.65 24.34 25.63
N SER A 232 -33.64 23.65 26.18
CA SER A 232 -33.00 22.44 25.62
C SER A 232 -32.24 22.65 24.29
N GLU A 233 -31.94 23.90 23.93
CA GLU A 233 -31.05 24.23 22.81
C GLU A 233 -29.58 24.16 23.26
N LEU A 234 -28.64 23.94 22.33
CA LEU A 234 -27.21 24.04 22.63
C LEU A 234 -26.80 25.49 22.91
N ASP A 235 -25.99 25.71 23.95
CA ASP A 235 -25.48 27.03 24.27
C ASP A 235 -24.36 27.47 23.31
N ASP A 236 -24.55 28.63 22.67
CA ASP A 236 -23.61 29.20 21.70
C ASP A 236 -22.21 29.44 22.27
N THR A 237 -22.12 29.83 23.56
CA THR A 237 -20.82 30.13 24.19
C THR A 237 -20.05 28.84 24.40
N SER A 238 -20.73 27.80 24.90
CA SER A 238 -20.15 26.47 25.09
C SER A 238 -19.72 25.84 23.76
N LEU A 239 -20.56 25.90 22.72
CA LEU A 239 -20.19 25.41 21.39
C LEU A 239 -18.96 26.15 20.84
N THR A 240 -18.94 27.47 20.92
CA THR A 240 -17.79 28.28 20.45
C THR A 240 -16.51 27.89 21.19
N GLU A 241 -16.58 27.62 22.49
CA GLU A 241 -15.40 27.24 23.28
C GLU A 241 -14.93 25.81 22.99
N ILE A 242 -15.85 24.86 22.78
CA ILE A 242 -15.52 23.48 22.39
C ILE A 242 -14.77 23.50 21.06
N TYR A 243 -15.32 24.18 20.04
CA TYR A 243 -14.79 24.15 18.67
C TYR A 243 -13.85 25.30 18.31
N LYS A 244 -13.41 26.11 19.29
CA LYS A 244 -12.59 27.32 19.06
C LYS A 244 -11.33 27.09 18.23
N SER A 245 -10.75 25.90 18.29
CA SER A 245 -9.54 25.53 17.54
C SER A 245 -9.78 25.42 16.04
N PHE A 246 -11.03 25.30 15.60
CA PHE A 246 -11.45 25.12 14.22
C PHE A 246 -12.10 26.37 13.62
N ALA A 247 -12.21 27.46 14.41
CA ALA A 247 -12.81 28.69 13.96
C ALA A 247 -12.05 29.27 12.75
N GLY A 248 -12.74 29.35 11.61
CA GLY A 248 -12.18 29.80 10.33
C GLY A 248 -11.83 28.69 9.33
N ASN A 249 -12.04 27.42 9.68
CA ASN A 249 -12.02 26.32 8.73
C ASN A 249 -13.24 26.38 7.80
N ASP A 250 -13.08 25.98 6.54
CA ASP A 250 -14.20 25.82 5.61
C ASP A 250 -15.18 24.78 6.17
N GLY A 251 -16.49 25.09 6.16
CA GLY A 251 -17.56 24.23 6.71
C GLY A 251 -17.83 24.37 8.21
N TYR A 252 -17.00 25.12 8.96
CA TYR A 252 -17.17 25.30 10.41
C TYR A 252 -18.58 25.79 10.80
N ASP A 253 -19.08 26.83 10.13
CA ASP A 253 -20.40 27.40 10.46
C ASP A 253 -21.53 26.41 10.13
N ASP A 254 -21.38 25.62 9.06
CA ASP A 254 -22.37 24.62 8.63
C ASP A 254 -22.47 23.48 9.65
N ASP A 255 -21.33 22.96 10.13
CA ASP A 255 -21.30 21.89 11.14
C ASP A 255 -21.91 22.35 12.47
N ILE A 256 -21.65 23.60 12.88
CA ILE A 256 -22.23 24.17 14.11
C ILE A 256 -23.74 24.35 13.98
N ASP A 257 -24.22 24.81 12.82
CA ASP A 257 -25.66 24.94 12.56
C ASP A 257 -26.35 23.56 12.48
N GLU A 258 -25.67 22.54 11.96
CA GLU A 258 -26.17 21.15 11.96
C GLU A 258 -26.30 20.59 13.38
N LEU A 259 -25.32 20.81 14.26
CA LEU A 259 -25.39 20.38 15.66
C LEU A 259 -26.59 21.02 16.39
N LYS A 260 -26.82 22.32 16.17
CA LYS A 260 -27.97 23.04 16.74
C LYS A 260 -29.29 22.48 16.21
N SER A 261 -29.38 22.27 14.90
CA SER A 261 -30.57 21.65 14.29
C SER A 261 -30.83 20.25 14.85
N THR A 262 -29.77 19.46 15.04
CA THR A 262 -29.86 18.12 15.61
C THR A 262 -30.41 18.18 17.03
N ALA A 263 -29.87 19.05 17.88
CA ALA A 263 -30.33 19.26 19.26
C ALA A 263 -31.82 19.61 19.36
N VAL A 264 -32.33 20.46 18.48
CA VAL A 264 -33.77 20.76 18.43
C VAL A 264 -34.57 19.53 18.01
N SER A 265 -34.09 18.81 16.99
CA SER A 265 -34.81 17.67 16.41
C SER A 265 -34.92 16.46 17.36
N ILE A 266 -33.95 16.25 18.26
CA ILE A 266 -33.98 15.13 19.22
C ILE A 266 -34.96 15.39 20.37
N GLU A 267 -35.22 16.66 20.70
CA GLU A 267 -36.21 17.01 21.72
C GLU A 267 -37.63 16.67 21.27
N ASP A 268 -37.92 16.79 19.97
CA ASP A 268 -39.20 16.43 19.36
C ASP A 268 -39.50 14.92 19.31
N VAL A 269 -38.51 14.05 19.62
CA VAL A 269 -38.72 12.60 19.68
C VAL A 269 -39.63 12.24 20.86
N ASP A 270 -40.76 11.59 20.57
CA ASP A 270 -41.76 11.17 21.56
C ASP A 270 -41.16 10.17 22.57
N SER A 271 -41.25 10.49 23.86
CA SER A 271 -40.75 9.65 24.96
C SER A 271 -41.65 8.47 25.30
N THR A 272 -42.77 8.27 24.59
CA THR A 272 -43.72 7.17 24.85
C THR A 272 -43.47 5.90 24.01
N GLY A 273 -42.47 5.92 23.12
CA GLY A 273 -42.05 4.79 22.27
C GLY A 273 -40.62 4.30 22.54
N ASP A 274 -40.07 3.51 21.61
CA ASP A 274 -38.64 3.12 21.63
C ASP A 274 -37.78 4.30 21.16
N VAL A 275 -37.37 5.12 22.13
CA VAL A 275 -36.57 6.34 21.90
C VAL A 275 -35.21 6.00 21.27
N VAL A 276 -34.69 4.80 21.54
CA VAL A 276 -33.39 4.34 21.01
C VAL A 276 -33.49 4.13 19.51
N ALA A 277 -34.46 3.33 19.06
CA ALA A 277 -34.70 3.10 17.63
C ALA A 277 -34.97 4.42 16.87
N ALA A 278 -35.77 5.32 17.44
CA ALA A 278 -36.12 6.58 16.79
C ALA A 278 -34.92 7.54 16.61
N LEU A 279 -33.94 7.52 17.52
CA LEU A 279 -32.73 8.32 17.40
C LEU A 279 -31.70 7.69 16.45
N ILE A 280 -31.63 6.36 16.39
CA ILE A 280 -30.82 5.64 15.39
C ILE A 280 -31.30 5.98 13.97
N ASP A 281 -32.61 5.89 13.73
CA ASP A 281 -33.19 6.23 12.43
C ASP A 281 -32.86 7.69 12.06
N LYS A 282 -32.87 8.61 13.02
CA LYS A 282 -32.45 10.00 12.78
C LYS A 282 -30.98 10.12 12.41
N GLU A 283 -30.08 9.38 13.06
CA GLU A 283 -28.66 9.41 12.74
C GLU A 283 -28.38 8.83 11.35
N ILE A 284 -28.99 7.69 11.00
CA ILE A 284 -28.89 7.12 9.66
C ILE A 284 -29.38 8.13 8.61
N ASN A 285 -30.54 8.77 8.85
CA ASN A 285 -31.07 9.81 7.97
C ASN A 285 -30.12 11.01 7.83
N ARG A 286 -29.52 11.45 8.94
CA ARG A 286 -28.53 12.53 8.94
C ARG A 286 -27.31 12.16 8.11
N LEU A 287 -26.75 10.97 8.31
CA LEU A 287 -25.58 10.47 7.57
C LEU A 287 -25.88 10.32 6.07
N PHE A 288 -27.05 9.79 5.69
CA PHE A 288 -27.46 9.71 4.29
C PHE A 288 -27.65 11.09 3.67
N LYS A 289 -28.24 12.03 4.40
CA LYS A 289 -28.38 13.42 3.95
C LYS A 289 -27.00 14.04 3.68
N VAL A 290 -26.05 13.91 4.60
CA VAL A 290 -24.68 14.41 4.42
C VAL A 290 -24.02 13.75 3.21
N ALA A 291 -24.07 12.42 3.12
CA ALA A 291 -23.52 11.65 2.00
C ALA A 291 -24.07 12.12 0.65
N VAL A 292 -25.39 12.23 0.52
CA VAL A 292 -26.03 12.69 -0.72
C VAL A 292 -25.73 14.16 -0.99
N MET A 293 -25.65 15.02 0.03
CA MET A 293 -25.28 16.42 -0.18
C MET A 293 -23.84 16.56 -0.70
N THR A 294 -22.91 15.77 -0.18
CA THR A 294 -21.51 15.73 -0.62
C THR A 294 -21.37 15.20 -2.05
N LEU A 295 -22.17 14.20 -2.40
CA LEU A 295 -22.09 13.50 -3.69
C LEU A 295 -23.01 14.10 -4.76
N ALA A 296 -24.07 14.85 -4.43
CA ALA A 296 -25.00 15.39 -5.43
C ALA A 296 -24.38 16.58 -6.17
N ASP A 297 -24.63 16.64 -7.49
CA ASP A 297 -24.27 17.83 -8.27
C ASP A 297 -25.19 19.00 -7.92
N ASP A 298 -24.59 20.20 -7.93
CA ASP A 298 -25.27 21.48 -7.75
C ASP A 298 -26.06 21.62 -6.42
N THR A 299 -25.61 20.91 -5.37
CA THR A 299 -26.23 21.01 -4.03
C THR A 299 -26.11 22.44 -3.49
N PRO A 300 -27.25 23.11 -3.15
CA PRO A 300 -27.21 24.42 -2.52
C PRO A 300 -26.77 24.31 -1.05
N VAL A 301 -26.21 25.41 -0.51
CA VAL A 301 -25.84 25.52 0.90
C VAL A 301 -27.03 25.24 1.83
N THR A 302 -28.24 25.61 1.41
CA THR A 302 -29.49 25.31 2.14
C THR A 302 -30.41 24.45 1.27
N VAL A 303 -30.74 23.26 1.76
CA VAL A 303 -31.63 22.30 1.08
C VAL A 303 -33.10 22.52 1.45
N THR A 304 -34.02 22.04 0.61
CA THR A 304 -35.48 22.21 0.79
C THR A 304 -36.11 21.08 1.62
N ASP A 305 -37.27 21.33 2.24
CA ASP A 305 -38.03 20.30 2.96
C ASP A 305 -38.40 19.10 2.05
N THR A 306 -38.65 19.36 0.76
CA THR A 306 -38.91 18.30 -0.24
C THR A 306 -37.70 17.39 -0.42
N PHE A 307 -36.50 17.97 -0.48
CA PHE A 307 -35.26 17.19 -0.53
C PHE A 307 -35.12 16.30 0.71
N ILE A 308 -35.30 16.87 1.91
CA ILE A 308 -35.21 16.14 3.18
C ILE A 308 -36.21 14.97 3.21
N THR A 309 -37.48 15.24 2.86
CA THR A 309 -38.54 14.21 2.83
C THR A 309 -38.20 13.08 1.85
N ASN A 310 -37.60 13.41 0.70
CA ASN A 310 -37.22 12.40 -0.29
C ASN A 310 -35.98 11.60 0.14
N ILE A 311 -35.05 12.19 0.88
CA ILE A 311 -33.95 11.45 1.51
C ILE A 311 -34.48 10.47 2.55
N GLU A 312 -35.44 10.87 3.39
CA GLU A 312 -36.09 9.97 4.34
C GLU A 312 -36.74 8.77 3.63
N ALA A 313 -37.47 9.04 2.54
CA ALA A 313 -38.04 7.96 1.72
C ALA A 313 -36.98 7.06 1.06
N TYR A 314 -35.81 7.60 0.70
CA TYR A 314 -34.69 6.83 0.19
C TYR A 314 -34.09 5.92 1.27
N VAL A 315 -33.89 6.44 2.48
CA VAL A 315 -33.39 5.68 3.63
C VAL A 315 -34.33 4.54 4.00
N ASP A 316 -35.64 4.83 4.10
CA ASP A 316 -36.67 3.82 4.35
C ASP A 316 -36.62 2.68 3.31
N ALA A 317 -36.38 3.05 2.05
CA ALA A 317 -36.30 2.09 0.96
C ALA A 317 -35.05 1.20 1.06
N VAL A 318 -33.89 1.76 1.43
CA VAL A 318 -32.65 0.99 1.67
C VAL A 318 -32.83 0.07 2.89
N GLN A 319 -33.36 0.57 4.00
CA GLN A 319 -33.64 -0.24 5.18
C GLN A 319 -34.64 -1.37 4.90
N SER A 320 -35.52 -1.23 3.90
CA SER A 320 -36.42 -2.32 3.49
C SER A 320 -35.74 -3.49 2.78
N LEU A 321 -34.51 -3.30 2.28
CA LEU A 321 -33.73 -4.33 1.59
C LEU A 321 -32.93 -5.22 2.55
N SER A 322 -32.69 -4.75 3.79
CA SER A 322 -31.84 -5.44 4.76
C SER A 322 -32.17 -5.06 6.21
N GLU A 323 -32.24 -6.06 7.10
CA GLU A 323 -32.24 -5.80 8.55
C GLU A 323 -30.79 -5.46 9.00
N GLY A 324 -30.60 -4.38 9.76
CA GLY A 324 -29.30 -4.07 10.39
C GLY A 324 -28.41 -3.04 9.68
N LEU A 325 -28.97 -2.07 8.96
CA LEU A 325 -28.21 -0.90 8.47
C LEU A 325 -27.61 -0.13 9.66
N ALA A 326 -26.29 -0.20 9.81
CA ALA A 326 -25.56 0.50 10.86
C ALA A 326 -25.52 2.02 10.61
N ALA A 327 -25.46 2.82 11.68
CA ALA A 327 -25.16 4.25 11.61
C ALA A 327 -23.67 4.51 11.34
N ASP A 328 -23.13 3.85 10.31
CA ASP A 328 -21.73 3.94 9.90
C ASP A 328 -21.59 4.82 8.65
N ARG A 329 -20.77 5.87 8.76
CA ARG A 329 -20.58 6.87 7.69
C ARG A 329 -19.98 6.25 6.43
N PHE A 330 -19.06 5.30 6.56
CA PHE A 330 -18.41 4.68 5.40
C PHE A 330 -19.41 3.82 4.61
N MET A 331 -20.13 2.93 5.29
CA MET A 331 -21.16 2.08 4.69
C MET A 331 -22.26 2.92 4.02
N ILE A 332 -22.76 3.95 4.72
CA ILE A 332 -23.78 4.86 4.18
C ILE A 332 -23.26 5.62 2.96
N ASN A 333 -22.01 6.12 3.00
CA ASN A 333 -21.38 6.75 1.84
C ASN A 333 -21.27 5.79 0.65
N GLN A 334 -20.91 4.52 0.84
CA GLN A 334 -20.84 3.54 -0.25
C GLN A 334 -22.21 3.28 -0.88
N ILE A 335 -23.26 3.15 -0.06
CA ILE A 335 -24.64 2.93 -0.56
C ILE A 335 -25.13 4.17 -1.31
N ALA A 336 -24.99 5.36 -0.72
CA ALA A 336 -25.34 6.63 -1.37
C ALA A 336 -24.59 6.80 -2.70
N ARG A 337 -23.30 6.49 -2.72
CA ARG A 337 -22.48 6.55 -3.92
C ARG A 337 -22.97 5.57 -4.99
N TYR A 338 -23.19 4.30 -4.65
CA TYR A 338 -23.68 3.31 -5.61
C TYR A 338 -25.00 3.77 -6.27
N THR A 339 -25.92 4.32 -5.48
CA THR A 339 -27.18 4.90 -5.98
C THR A 339 -26.94 6.02 -7.00
N MET A 340 -26.02 6.94 -6.71
CA MET A 340 -25.81 8.16 -7.50
C MET A 340 -24.96 7.94 -8.75
N LEU A 341 -24.19 6.86 -8.79
CA LEU A 341 -23.36 6.49 -9.95
C LEU A 341 -24.04 5.49 -10.88
N SER A 342 -25.10 4.84 -10.40
CA SER A 342 -25.92 3.95 -11.21
C SER A 342 -26.94 4.72 -12.05
N ASP A 343 -27.41 4.10 -13.13
CA ASP A 343 -28.36 4.68 -14.09
C ASP A 343 -29.82 4.75 -13.57
N TYR A 344 -30.02 5.07 -12.28
CA TYR A 344 -31.34 5.26 -11.67
C TYR A 344 -31.87 6.71 -11.82
N GLY A 345 -31.03 7.63 -12.29
CA GLY A 345 -31.39 9.04 -12.47
C GLY A 345 -31.50 9.81 -11.16
N LEU A 346 -30.67 9.49 -10.17
CA LEU A 346 -30.58 10.15 -8.86
C LEU A 346 -29.18 10.76 -8.68
N THR A 347 -28.74 11.64 -9.60
CA THR A 347 -27.33 12.08 -9.67
C THR A 347 -27.09 13.50 -9.17
N SER A 348 -28.13 14.33 -9.12
CA SER A 348 -28.08 15.76 -8.79
C SER A 348 -29.11 16.16 -7.73
N TYR A 349 -28.92 17.32 -7.10
CA TYR A 349 -29.88 17.87 -6.14
C TYR A 349 -31.29 18.05 -6.75
N ALA A 350 -31.37 18.34 -8.06
CA ALA A 350 -32.64 18.49 -8.77
C ALA A 350 -33.43 17.19 -8.82
N ASP A 351 -32.77 16.03 -8.90
CA ASP A 351 -33.43 14.73 -9.00
C ASP A 351 -34.14 14.34 -7.69
N PHE A 352 -33.52 14.68 -6.56
CA PHE A 352 -34.09 14.50 -5.22
C PHE A 352 -35.19 15.51 -4.89
N THR A 353 -35.43 16.51 -5.74
CA THR A 353 -36.55 17.46 -5.60
C THR A 353 -37.58 17.36 -6.73
N ALA A 354 -37.35 16.48 -7.70
CA ALA A 354 -38.20 16.30 -8.86
C ALA A 354 -39.45 15.47 -8.55
N ASP A 355 -40.54 15.76 -9.26
CA ASP A 355 -41.78 14.95 -9.21
C ASP A 355 -41.56 13.49 -9.64
N THR A 356 -40.46 13.20 -10.35
CA THR A 356 -40.08 11.87 -10.82
C THR A 356 -39.35 11.02 -9.77
N PHE A 357 -38.90 11.62 -8.66
CA PHE A 357 -38.10 10.94 -7.63
C PHE A 357 -38.69 9.58 -7.19
N SER A 358 -39.97 9.54 -6.86
CA SER A 358 -40.63 8.31 -6.39
C SER A 358 -40.62 7.18 -7.44
N ALA A 359 -40.66 7.53 -8.74
CA ALA A 359 -40.56 6.55 -9.81
C ALA A 359 -39.12 6.02 -9.96
N SER A 360 -38.11 6.90 -9.88
CA SER A 360 -36.70 6.52 -9.88
C SER A 360 -36.35 5.63 -8.69
N LEU A 361 -36.79 5.99 -7.49
CA LEU A 361 -36.61 5.19 -6.28
C LEU A 361 -37.23 3.79 -6.42
N SER A 362 -38.46 3.72 -6.95
CA SER A 362 -39.13 2.42 -7.17
C SER A 362 -38.41 1.53 -8.19
N ALA A 363 -37.81 2.13 -9.23
CA ALA A 363 -37.04 1.39 -10.23
C ALA A 363 -35.73 0.84 -9.64
N MET A 364 -35.04 1.65 -8.83
CA MET A 364 -33.81 1.25 -8.12
C MET A 364 -34.04 0.06 -7.18
N ILE A 365 -35.08 0.12 -6.35
CA ILE A 365 -35.39 -0.96 -5.39
C ILE A 365 -35.82 -2.26 -6.08
N ALA A 366 -36.38 -2.18 -7.29
CA ALA A 366 -36.76 -3.35 -8.08
C ALA A 366 -35.58 -4.01 -8.80
N ASP A 367 -34.39 -3.40 -8.76
CA ASP A 367 -33.18 -3.93 -9.38
C ASP A 367 -32.43 -4.87 -8.41
N ASP A 368 -32.34 -6.14 -8.78
CA ASP A 368 -31.62 -7.17 -8.01
C ASP A 368 -30.14 -6.79 -7.81
N ALA A 369 -29.54 -6.04 -8.75
CA ALA A 369 -28.16 -5.58 -8.64
C ALA A 369 -27.97 -4.60 -7.47
N PHE A 370 -28.94 -3.68 -7.28
CA PHE A 370 -28.92 -2.74 -6.16
C PHE A 370 -29.03 -3.47 -4.82
N GLY A 371 -29.99 -4.39 -4.68
CA GLY A 371 -30.14 -5.18 -3.46
C GLY A 371 -28.90 -6.03 -3.12
N THR A 372 -28.26 -6.58 -4.15
CA THR A 372 -26.99 -7.32 -4.00
C THR A 372 -25.86 -6.41 -3.52
N ALA A 373 -25.74 -5.21 -4.10
CA ALA A 373 -24.71 -4.23 -3.70
C ALA A 373 -24.90 -3.78 -2.24
N VAL A 374 -26.14 -3.47 -1.83
CA VAL A 374 -26.46 -3.11 -0.43
C VAL A 374 -26.08 -4.25 0.51
N THR A 375 -26.48 -5.49 0.20
CA THR A 375 -26.15 -6.67 1.02
C THR A 375 -24.64 -6.85 1.15
N ALA A 376 -23.89 -6.72 0.05
CA ALA A 376 -22.44 -6.88 0.05
C ALA A 376 -21.70 -5.82 0.89
N VAL A 377 -22.19 -4.58 0.90
CA VAL A 377 -21.65 -3.52 1.79
C VAL A 377 -21.88 -3.89 3.25
N LEU A 378 -23.05 -4.43 3.60
CA LEU A 378 -23.38 -4.87 4.97
C LEU A 378 -22.58 -6.11 5.40
N GLU A 379 -22.38 -7.06 4.48
CA GLU A 379 -21.60 -8.29 4.72
C GLU A 379 -20.10 -8.03 4.87
N SER A 380 -19.60 -6.84 4.54
CA SER A 380 -18.18 -6.48 4.74
C SER A 380 -17.73 -6.50 6.20
N GLY A 381 -18.67 -6.58 7.14
CA GLY A 381 -18.43 -6.80 8.57
C GLY A 381 -17.88 -5.57 9.30
N PRO A 382 -17.94 -5.55 10.63
CA PRO A 382 -17.30 -4.51 11.42
C PRO A 382 -15.78 -4.59 11.23
N THR A 383 -15.15 -3.43 11.08
CA THR A 383 -13.69 -3.31 11.00
C THR A 383 -13.12 -3.35 12.42
N TYR A 384 -12.27 -4.34 12.73
CA TYR A 384 -11.48 -4.37 13.97
C TYR A 384 -10.63 -3.11 14.06
N ILE A 385 -10.40 -2.59 15.25
CA ILE A 385 -9.44 -1.51 15.40
C ILE A 385 -8.36 -1.99 16.34
N VAL A 386 -7.13 -1.92 15.85
CA VAL A 386 -5.98 -2.58 16.48
C VAL A 386 -5.64 -2.03 17.86
N SER A 387 -6.03 -0.79 18.14
CA SER A 387 -5.86 -0.17 19.45
C SER A 387 -6.89 -0.62 20.48
N VAL A 388 -7.87 -1.44 20.10
CA VAL A 388 -8.82 -2.05 21.04
C VAL A 388 -8.26 -3.40 21.45
N PRO A 389 -8.02 -3.62 22.75
CA PRO A 389 -7.47 -4.87 23.18
C PRO A 389 -8.48 -6.02 23.00
N LEU A 390 -7.97 -7.14 22.49
CA LEU A 390 -8.69 -8.36 22.20
C LEU A 390 -8.92 -9.20 23.46
N SER A 391 -9.97 -10.01 23.43
CA SER A 391 -10.16 -11.05 24.43
C SER A 391 -9.14 -12.18 24.25
N ASP A 392 -8.80 -12.91 25.32
CA ASP A 392 -7.89 -14.07 25.26
C ASP A 392 -8.30 -15.10 24.19
N SER A 393 -9.60 -15.23 23.87
CA SER A 393 -10.09 -16.14 22.82
C SER A 393 -9.89 -15.62 21.40
N ASP A 394 -9.81 -14.30 21.22
CA ASP A 394 -9.69 -13.62 19.94
C ASP A 394 -8.24 -13.28 19.59
N LEU A 395 -7.32 -13.44 20.54
CA LEU A 395 -5.89 -13.25 20.30
C LEU A 395 -5.40 -14.06 19.09
N PRO A 396 -4.77 -13.40 18.10
CA PRO A 396 -4.19 -14.09 16.97
C PRO A 396 -3.00 -14.96 17.40
N GLY A 397 -2.18 -14.49 18.36
CA GLY A 397 -0.93 -15.16 18.76
C GLY A 397 -0.07 -15.49 17.55
N ASP A 398 0.69 -16.59 17.59
CA ASP A 398 1.57 -17.02 16.47
C ASP A 398 0.83 -17.66 15.27
N ASP A 399 -0.51 -17.57 15.19
CA ASP A 399 -1.28 -18.15 14.09
C ASP A 399 -1.32 -17.20 12.88
N ASN A 400 -0.55 -17.55 11.84
CA ASN A 400 -0.45 -16.76 10.61
C ASN A 400 -1.81 -16.44 9.97
N ALA A 401 -2.73 -17.41 9.94
CA ALA A 401 -4.03 -17.21 9.30
C ALA A 401 -4.91 -16.28 10.13
N LYS A 402 -4.85 -16.36 11.47
CA LYS A 402 -5.56 -15.42 12.35
C LYS A 402 -4.99 -14.02 12.27
N ARG A 403 -3.67 -13.85 12.25
CA ARG A 403 -3.02 -12.54 12.09
C ARG A 403 -3.40 -11.86 10.79
N ALA A 404 -3.28 -12.57 9.67
CA ALA A 404 -3.68 -12.06 8.37
C ALA A 404 -5.18 -11.72 8.35
N ALA A 405 -6.04 -12.60 8.90
CA ALA A 405 -7.47 -12.34 9.00
C ALA A 405 -7.79 -11.12 9.89
N TYR A 406 -7.08 -10.93 11.00
CA TYR A 406 -7.25 -9.78 11.86
C TYR A 406 -6.84 -8.49 11.13
N TYR A 407 -5.65 -8.46 10.52
CA TYR A 407 -5.15 -7.31 9.74
C TYR A 407 -6.11 -6.93 8.61
N TYR A 408 -6.51 -7.86 7.75
CA TYR A 408 -7.40 -7.59 6.61
C TYR A 408 -8.85 -7.32 7.01
N ASN A 409 -9.20 -7.47 8.28
CA ASN A 409 -10.49 -7.01 8.79
C ASN A 409 -10.32 -5.87 9.78
N SER A 410 -9.14 -5.25 9.87
CA SER A 410 -8.87 -4.14 10.78
C SER A 410 -8.73 -2.79 10.11
N ASN A 411 -8.67 -1.74 10.91
CA ASN A 411 -8.43 -0.38 10.47
C ASN A 411 -7.02 -0.18 9.94
N LEU A 412 -6.12 -1.17 10.07
CA LEU A 412 -4.80 -1.18 9.43
C LEU A 412 -4.82 -1.65 7.98
N ASP A 413 -5.88 -2.35 7.56
CA ASP A 413 -6.07 -2.80 6.17
C ASP A 413 -5.93 -1.61 5.20
N VAL A 414 -4.86 -1.60 4.42
CA VAL A 414 -4.58 -0.53 3.45
C VAL A 414 -5.69 -0.42 2.40
N GLY A 415 -6.34 -1.54 2.05
CA GLY A 415 -7.49 -1.59 1.16
C GLY A 415 -8.73 -0.94 1.77
N TYR A 416 -8.91 -1.05 3.09
CA TYR A 416 -9.94 -0.31 3.81
C TYR A 416 -9.61 1.19 3.88
N LYS A 417 -8.39 1.55 4.32
CA LYS A 417 -7.95 2.96 4.42
C LYS A 417 -8.06 3.69 3.08
N ALA A 418 -7.61 3.07 1.99
CA ALA A 418 -7.71 3.61 0.63
C ALA A 418 -9.16 3.94 0.24
N ARG A 419 -10.08 2.99 0.44
CA ARG A 419 -11.51 3.19 0.14
C ARG A 419 -12.15 4.23 1.02
N LYS A 420 -11.76 4.31 2.30
CA LYS A 420 -12.23 5.34 3.23
C LYS A 420 -11.81 6.74 2.78
N LEU A 421 -10.55 6.92 2.35
CA LEU A 421 -10.08 8.21 1.81
C LEU A 421 -10.79 8.60 0.50
N ALA A 422 -11.20 7.60 -0.29
CA ALA A 422 -11.89 7.80 -1.56
C ALA A 422 -13.39 8.08 -1.41
N SER A 423 -14.02 7.64 -0.31
CA SER A 423 -15.49 7.60 -0.19
C SER A 423 -16.18 8.96 -0.33
N ASP A 424 -15.45 10.04 -0.04
CA ASP A 424 -15.97 11.41 -0.11
C ASP A 424 -15.76 12.06 -1.48
N ILE A 425 -15.18 11.34 -2.45
CA ILE A 425 -14.89 11.85 -3.80
C ILE A 425 -15.95 11.33 -4.79
N LYS A 426 -16.73 12.24 -5.39
CA LYS A 426 -17.62 11.91 -6.51
C LYS A 426 -16.85 11.91 -7.84
N ASP A 427 -16.13 10.82 -8.11
CA ASP A 427 -15.49 10.55 -9.40
C ASP A 427 -15.45 9.03 -9.67
N ASP A 428 -16.20 8.59 -10.67
CA ASP A 428 -16.44 7.17 -10.94
C ASP A 428 -15.19 6.47 -11.44
N ASP A 429 -14.39 7.17 -12.25
CA ASP A 429 -13.12 6.67 -12.75
C ASP A 429 -12.16 6.43 -11.58
N LEU A 430 -11.94 7.46 -10.77
CA LEU A 430 -11.04 7.38 -9.62
C LEU A 430 -11.46 6.27 -8.66
N ASN A 431 -12.73 6.22 -8.29
CA ASN A 431 -13.16 5.26 -7.29
C ASN A 431 -13.19 3.82 -7.82
N ASP A 432 -13.59 3.59 -9.08
CA ASP A 432 -13.50 2.27 -9.67
C ASP A 432 -12.04 1.83 -9.77
N ASP A 433 -11.12 2.75 -10.12
CA ASP A 433 -9.70 2.47 -10.17
C ASP A 433 -9.15 2.13 -8.77
N ILE A 434 -9.55 2.86 -7.73
CA ILE A 434 -9.19 2.56 -6.33
C ILE A 434 -9.74 1.20 -5.89
N ASN A 435 -11.01 0.93 -6.16
CA ASN A 435 -11.62 -0.35 -5.82
C ASN A 435 -10.99 -1.50 -6.64
N LEU A 436 -10.61 -1.27 -7.89
CA LEU A 436 -9.90 -2.24 -8.72
C LEU A 436 -8.52 -2.56 -8.14
N VAL A 437 -7.78 -1.55 -7.65
CA VAL A 437 -6.50 -1.81 -6.96
C VAL A 437 -6.74 -2.53 -5.62
N ALA A 438 -7.79 -2.20 -4.88
CA ALA A 438 -8.16 -2.93 -3.67
C ALA A 438 -8.49 -4.40 -3.97
N VAL A 439 -9.26 -4.67 -5.03
CA VAL A 439 -9.53 -6.03 -5.54
C VAL A 439 -8.23 -6.76 -5.82
N ARG A 440 -7.28 -6.13 -6.52
CA ARG A 440 -5.97 -6.73 -6.79
C ARG A 440 -5.22 -7.05 -5.49
N ASN A 441 -5.19 -6.13 -4.53
CA ASN A 441 -4.51 -6.33 -3.24
C ASN A 441 -5.09 -7.52 -2.46
N TYR A 442 -6.42 -7.61 -2.35
CA TYR A 442 -7.05 -8.76 -1.69
C TYR A 442 -6.85 -10.07 -2.46
N ALA A 443 -6.89 -10.03 -3.79
CA ALA A 443 -6.62 -11.22 -4.61
C ALA A 443 -5.17 -11.70 -4.47
N GLN A 444 -4.20 -10.78 -4.42
CA GLN A 444 -2.78 -11.09 -4.13
C GLN A 444 -2.60 -11.70 -2.74
N ALA A 445 -3.44 -11.32 -1.77
CA ALA A 445 -3.47 -11.91 -0.44
C ALA A 445 -4.22 -13.26 -0.36
N GLY A 446 -4.79 -13.75 -1.48
CA GLY A 446 -5.61 -14.96 -1.51
C GLY A 446 -7.05 -14.78 -1.00
N LEU A 447 -7.49 -13.55 -0.74
CA LEU A 447 -8.83 -13.22 -0.23
C LEU A 447 -9.86 -13.04 -1.36
N ASN A 448 -9.98 -14.04 -2.23
CA ASN A 448 -10.80 -13.98 -3.45
C ASN A 448 -12.27 -13.65 -3.19
N ALA A 449 -12.86 -14.14 -2.09
CA ALA A 449 -14.25 -13.85 -1.73
C ALA A 449 -14.47 -12.36 -1.43
N LYS A 450 -13.55 -11.74 -0.66
CA LYS A 450 -13.59 -10.30 -0.35
C LYS A 450 -13.35 -9.47 -1.61
N ALA A 451 -12.37 -9.86 -2.43
CA ALA A 451 -12.08 -9.23 -3.71
C ALA A 451 -13.30 -9.27 -4.65
N LYS A 452 -13.96 -10.43 -4.77
CA LYS A 452 -15.20 -10.60 -5.55
C LYS A 452 -16.33 -9.71 -5.05
N SER A 453 -16.55 -9.66 -3.72
CA SER A 453 -17.59 -8.82 -3.12
C SER A 453 -17.41 -7.35 -3.54
N ILE A 454 -16.19 -6.82 -3.48
CA ILE A 454 -15.87 -5.45 -3.90
C ILE A 454 -16.08 -5.27 -5.41
N ALA A 455 -15.64 -6.23 -6.23
CA ALA A 455 -15.83 -6.18 -7.68
C ALA A 455 -17.30 -6.11 -8.08
N ASP A 456 -18.17 -6.84 -7.37
CA ASP A 456 -19.61 -6.86 -7.64
C ASP A 456 -20.35 -5.62 -7.14
N SER A 457 -19.92 -5.06 -6.00
CA SER A 457 -20.71 -4.07 -5.26
C SER A 457 -20.19 -2.64 -5.37
N LEU A 458 -18.89 -2.43 -5.61
CA LEU A 458 -18.26 -1.11 -5.49
C LEU A 458 -17.58 -0.63 -6.78
N ILE A 459 -17.51 -1.46 -7.82
CA ILE A 459 -17.03 -1.09 -9.15
C ILE A 459 -18.23 -1.02 -10.08
N VAL A 460 -18.46 0.13 -10.71
CA VAL A 460 -19.67 0.38 -11.50
C VAL A 460 -19.42 0.16 -13.00
N LYS A 461 -18.26 0.59 -13.52
CA LYS A 461 -17.93 0.50 -14.94
C LYS A 461 -17.62 -0.94 -15.34
N THR A 462 -18.32 -1.40 -16.37
CA THR A 462 -18.21 -2.78 -16.89
C THR A 462 -16.77 -3.18 -17.25
N LEU A 463 -15.98 -2.26 -17.83
CA LEU A 463 -14.57 -2.51 -18.14
C LEU A 463 -13.75 -2.74 -16.86
N ASN A 464 -13.95 -1.91 -15.82
CA ASN A 464 -13.23 -2.06 -14.56
C ASN A 464 -13.71 -3.29 -13.77
N GLN A 465 -14.98 -3.67 -13.87
CA GLN A 465 -15.47 -4.95 -13.34
C GLN A 465 -14.81 -6.14 -14.06
N SER A 466 -14.65 -6.09 -15.38
CA SER A 466 -13.91 -7.11 -16.13
C SER A 466 -12.47 -7.21 -15.63
N ASN A 467 -11.77 -6.06 -15.53
CA ASN A 467 -10.42 -5.99 -15.00
C ASN A 467 -10.35 -6.62 -13.60
N ALA A 468 -11.32 -6.34 -12.73
CA ALA A 468 -11.37 -6.85 -11.36
C ALA A 468 -11.44 -8.38 -11.35
N TYR A 469 -12.37 -8.96 -12.12
CA TYR A 469 -12.49 -10.42 -12.24
C TYR A 469 -11.25 -11.07 -12.85
N ARG A 470 -10.63 -10.45 -13.86
CA ARG A 470 -9.36 -10.93 -14.41
C ARG A 470 -8.24 -10.89 -13.36
N ASN A 471 -8.11 -9.82 -12.58
CA ASN A 471 -7.10 -9.73 -11.51
C ASN A 471 -7.32 -10.80 -10.44
N ILE A 472 -8.57 -11.13 -10.08
CA ILE A 472 -8.87 -12.24 -9.16
C ILE A 472 -8.40 -13.57 -9.76
N ALA A 473 -8.73 -13.83 -11.03
CA ALA A 473 -8.32 -15.06 -11.71
C ALA A 473 -6.80 -15.21 -11.82
N LYS A 474 -6.12 -14.13 -12.23
CA LYS A 474 -4.66 -14.07 -12.37
C LYS A 474 -3.98 -14.46 -11.06
N ASN A 475 -4.30 -13.75 -9.98
CA ASN A 475 -3.65 -13.99 -8.69
C ASN A 475 -4.01 -15.38 -8.14
N ASN A 476 -5.26 -15.85 -8.31
CA ASN A 476 -5.61 -17.21 -7.93
C ASN A 476 -4.76 -18.26 -8.67
N THR A 477 -4.49 -18.06 -9.97
CA THR A 477 -3.61 -18.93 -10.76
C THR A 477 -2.15 -18.84 -10.29
N THR A 478 -1.60 -17.63 -10.13
CA THR A 478 -0.21 -17.42 -9.68
C THR A 478 0.05 -18.01 -8.30
N LEU A 479 -0.93 -17.94 -7.40
CA LEU A 479 -0.84 -18.49 -6.04
C LEU A 479 -1.10 -20.00 -5.95
N GLY A 480 -1.26 -20.70 -7.09
CA GLY A 480 -1.52 -22.14 -7.12
C GLY A 480 -2.91 -22.55 -6.62
N GLY A 481 -3.89 -21.64 -6.70
CA GLY A 481 -5.29 -21.87 -6.35
C GLY A 481 -6.05 -22.78 -7.33
N ASP A 482 -7.37 -22.88 -7.18
CA ASP A 482 -8.20 -23.72 -8.05
C ASP A 482 -8.31 -23.13 -9.46
N LEU A 483 -7.64 -23.73 -10.44
CA LEU A 483 -7.67 -23.30 -11.84
C LEU A 483 -9.07 -23.30 -12.45
N ALA A 484 -9.98 -24.17 -12.00
CA ALA A 484 -11.37 -24.17 -12.48
C ALA A 484 -12.14 -22.94 -11.98
N GLU A 485 -11.81 -22.47 -10.78
CA GLU A 485 -12.34 -21.22 -10.25
C GLU A 485 -11.76 -20.01 -10.99
N SER A 486 -10.45 -19.99 -11.28
CA SER A 486 -9.82 -18.96 -12.14
C SER A 486 -10.54 -18.86 -13.49
N VAL A 487 -10.79 -19.99 -14.16
CA VAL A 487 -11.52 -20.04 -15.43
C VAL A 487 -12.95 -19.49 -15.28
N THR A 488 -13.62 -19.71 -14.15
CA THR A 488 -14.96 -19.16 -13.90
C THR A 488 -14.93 -17.63 -13.79
N TYR A 489 -13.93 -17.07 -13.11
CA TYR A 489 -13.74 -15.62 -13.04
C TYR A 489 -13.41 -15.01 -14.42
N LEU A 490 -12.57 -15.67 -15.22
CA LEU A 490 -12.26 -15.23 -16.58
C LEU A 490 -13.49 -15.26 -17.51
N GLN A 491 -14.34 -16.27 -17.38
CA GLN A 491 -15.61 -16.32 -18.12
C GLN A 491 -16.54 -15.17 -17.74
N LYS A 492 -16.58 -14.79 -16.46
CA LYS A 492 -17.33 -13.64 -16.00
C LYS A 492 -16.76 -12.34 -16.60
N ALA A 493 -15.44 -12.13 -16.53
CA ALA A 493 -14.75 -10.98 -17.13
C ALA A 493 -15.06 -10.87 -18.64
N GLU A 494 -14.88 -11.97 -19.38
CA GLU A 494 -15.17 -12.03 -20.82
C GLU A 494 -16.64 -11.68 -21.13
N SER A 495 -17.58 -12.22 -20.33
CA SER A 495 -19.02 -11.99 -20.53
C SER A 495 -19.42 -10.53 -20.34
N LEU A 496 -18.74 -9.79 -19.45
CA LEU A 496 -19.00 -8.38 -19.19
C LEU A 496 -18.69 -7.53 -20.43
N ILE A 497 -17.52 -7.73 -21.04
CA ILE A 497 -17.13 -7.00 -22.24
C ILE A 497 -17.99 -7.40 -23.44
N ARG A 498 -18.27 -8.69 -23.63
CA ARG A 498 -19.16 -9.15 -24.71
C ARG A 498 -20.57 -8.58 -24.58
N GLY A 499 -21.10 -8.52 -23.35
CA GLY A 499 -22.44 -8.00 -23.07
C GLY A 499 -22.66 -6.56 -23.51
N LEU A 500 -21.62 -5.71 -23.52
CA LEU A 500 -21.69 -4.34 -24.03
C LEU A 500 -22.07 -4.29 -25.52
N HIS A 501 -21.68 -5.32 -26.27
CA HIS A 501 -21.78 -5.39 -27.74
C HIS A 501 -22.91 -6.29 -28.25
N ASP A 502 -23.61 -7.01 -27.37
CA ASP A 502 -24.75 -7.88 -27.72
C ASP A 502 -26.09 -7.10 -27.89
N THR A 503 -26.07 -5.77 -27.77
CA THR A 503 -27.28 -4.91 -27.84
C THR A 503 -27.55 -4.37 -29.25
N ALA A 504 -28.82 -4.04 -29.56
CA ALA A 504 -29.24 -3.56 -30.88
C ALA A 504 -28.69 -2.16 -31.27
N THR A 505 -27.98 -1.50 -30.34
CA THR A 505 -27.35 -0.18 -30.50
C THR A 505 -25.86 -0.23 -30.13
N ALA A 506 -25.19 -1.37 -30.32
CA ALA A 506 -23.78 -1.54 -29.98
C ALA A 506 -22.91 -0.44 -30.64
N GLU A 507 -22.19 0.29 -29.80
CA GLU A 507 -21.10 1.18 -30.22
C GLU A 507 -19.92 0.33 -30.71
N PRO A 508 -19.02 0.86 -31.55
CA PRO A 508 -17.81 0.15 -31.93
C PRO A 508 -16.95 -0.23 -30.73
N PHE A 509 -16.18 -1.30 -30.84
CA PHE A 509 -15.20 -1.65 -29.81
C PHE A 509 -14.22 -0.50 -29.56
N THR A 510 -13.74 -0.38 -28.32
CA THR A 510 -12.67 0.55 -27.97
C THR A 510 -11.31 -0.15 -27.88
N THR A 511 -10.22 0.62 -28.01
CA THR A 511 -8.86 0.09 -27.78
C THR A 511 -8.70 -0.56 -26.39
N SER A 512 -9.35 -0.01 -25.36
CA SER A 512 -9.24 -0.50 -23.98
C SER A 512 -9.95 -1.84 -23.79
N GLU A 513 -11.12 -2.03 -24.40
CA GLU A 513 -11.84 -3.31 -24.40
C GLU A 513 -11.06 -4.40 -25.14
N ALA A 514 -10.46 -4.06 -26.30
CA ALA A 514 -9.63 -4.99 -27.04
C ALA A 514 -8.37 -5.42 -26.26
N LYS A 515 -7.78 -4.51 -25.49
CA LYS A 515 -6.67 -4.82 -24.58
C LYS A 515 -7.10 -5.75 -23.46
N GLU A 516 -8.22 -5.47 -22.80
CA GLU A 516 -8.69 -6.32 -21.72
C GLU A 516 -9.06 -7.73 -22.20
N LEU A 517 -9.65 -7.88 -23.38
CA LEU A 517 -9.89 -9.20 -23.97
C LEU A 517 -8.57 -9.93 -24.32
N ALA A 518 -7.53 -9.22 -24.76
CA ALA A 518 -6.21 -9.81 -24.98
C ALA A 518 -5.57 -10.28 -23.66
N ASP A 519 -5.70 -9.48 -22.60
CA ASP A 519 -5.24 -9.85 -21.27
C ASP A 519 -6.03 -11.05 -20.70
N ILE A 520 -7.37 -11.10 -20.88
CA ILE A 520 -8.18 -12.29 -20.49
C ILE A 520 -7.71 -13.53 -21.25
N MET A 521 -7.38 -13.39 -22.53
CA MET A 521 -6.85 -14.49 -23.35
C MET A 521 -5.50 -14.98 -22.82
N GLU A 522 -4.61 -14.07 -22.39
CA GLU A 522 -3.36 -14.39 -21.68
C GLU A 522 -3.65 -15.25 -20.45
N GLU A 523 -4.55 -14.79 -19.58
CA GLU A 523 -4.84 -15.50 -18.33
C GLU A 523 -5.53 -16.86 -18.56
N TYR A 524 -6.33 -17.04 -19.62
CA TYR A 524 -6.84 -18.37 -20.00
C TYR A 524 -5.71 -19.33 -20.38
N MET A 525 -4.70 -18.84 -21.12
CA MET A 525 -3.53 -19.65 -21.47
C MET A 525 -2.72 -20.02 -20.23
N SER A 526 -2.47 -19.06 -19.33
CA SER A 526 -1.77 -19.28 -18.06
C SER A 526 -2.52 -20.23 -17.12
N ALA A 527 -3.85 -20.22 -17.13
CA ALA A 527 -4.68 -21.18 -16.40
C ALA A 527 -4.77 -22.57 -17.08
N GLY A 528 -4.16 -22.75 -18.25
CA GLY A 528 -4.15 -24.00 -19.02
C GLY A 528 -5.40 -24.27 -19.86
N ASP A 529 -6.35 -23.34 -19.97
CA ASP A 529 -7.57 -23.50 -20.78
C ASP A 529 -7.36 -22.97 -22.21
N LEU A 530 -6.60 -23.73 -22.98
CA LEU A 530 -6.27 -23.41 -24.37
C LEU A 530 -7.49 -23.42 -25.31
N GLU A 531 -8.58 -24.12 -24.95
CA GLU A 531 -9.81 -24.14 -25.73
C GLU A 531 -10.53 -22.78 -25.64
N LYS A 532 -10.66 -22.24 -24.42
CA LYS A 532 -11.21 -20.90 -24.20
C LYS A 532 -10.33 -19.81 -24.80
N ALA A 533 -9.01 -19.91 -24.64
CA ALA A 533 -8.07 -18.98 -25.27
C ALA A 533 -8.23 -18.97 -26.80
N ALA A 534 -8.32 -20.14 -27.46
CA ALA A 534 -8.51 -20.22 -28.91
C ALA A 534 -9.87 -19.69 -29.38
N SER A 535 -10.92 -19.89 -28.58
CA SER A 535 -12.25 -19.31 -28.82
C SER A 535 -12.20 -17.78 -28.74
N LEU A 536 -11.51 -17.23 -27.74
CA LEU A 536 -11.35 -15.79 -27.57
C LEU A 536 -10.44 -15.19 -28.65
N GLU A 537 -9.34 -15.85 -29.06
CA GLU A 537 -8.52 -15.47 -30.21
C GLU A 537 -9.38 -15.31 -31.47
N SER A 538 -10.25 -16.29 -31.75
CA SER A 538 -11.14 -16.26 -32.92
C SER A 538 -12.12 -15.08 -32.87
N TYR A 539 -12.56 -14.69 -31.67
CA TYR A 539 -13.39 -13.51 -31.47
C TYR A 539 -12.60 -12.21 -31.61
N MET A 540 -11.35 -12.18 -31.15
CA MET A 540 -10.47 -11.02 -31.28
C MET A 540 -10.24 -10.62 -32.74
N ASP A 541 -10.21 -11.57 -33.68
CA ASP A 541 -10.15 -11.24 -35.11
C ASP A 541 -11.37 -10.39 -35.57
N THR A 542 -12.54 -10.54 -34.91
CA THR A 542 -13.73 -9.70 -35.17
C THR A 542 -13.60 -8.34 -34.49
N VAL A 543 -13.19 -8.31 -33.22
CA VAL A 543 -12.96 -7.07 -32.45
C VAL A 543 -11.97 -6.16 -33.18
N LEU A 544 -10.81 -6.70 -33.59
CA LEU A 544 -9.75 -5.95 -34.28
C LEU A 544 -10.19 -5.44 -35.65
N ALA A 545 -11.14 -6.10 -36.32
CA ALA A 545 -11.67 -5.65 -37.59
C ALA A 545 -12.65 -4.47 -37.45
N ASP A 546 -13.33 -4.38 -36.30
CA ASP A 546 -14.32 -3.35 -35.98
C ASP A 546 -13.68 -2.03 -35.50
N LEU A 547 -12.48 -2.09 -34.91
CA LEU A 547 -11.75 -0.91 -34.43
C LEU A 547 -11.45 0.12 -35.52
N ASP A 548 -11.34 1.38 -35.10
CA ASP A 548 -10.83 2.45 -35.96
C ASP A 548 -9.37 2.20 -36.37
N GLU A 549 -9.01 2.61 -37.58
CA GLU A 549 -7.68 2.37 -38.15
C GLU A 549 -6.54 2.95 -37.29
N SER A 550 -6.77 4.08 -36.62
CA SER A 550 -5.80 4.69 -35.70
C SER A 550 -5.62 3.93 -34.38
N GLU A 551 -6.57 3.05 -34.04
CA GLU A 551 -6.63 2.32 -32.77
C GLU A 551 -6.08 0.90 -32.88
N LYS A 552 -6.25 0.28 -34.06
CA LYS A 552 -5.80 -1.09 -34.34
C LYS A 552 -4.36 -1.38 -33.93
N GLY A 553 -3.41 -0.46 -34.20
CA GLY A 553 -2.00 -0.70 -33.87
C GLY A 553 -1.74 -1.00 -32.38
N SER A 554 -2.46 -0.32 -31.48
CA SER A 554 -2.37 -0.56 -30.04
C SER A 554 -3.03 -1.88 -29.64
N ALA A 555 -4.17 -2.22 -30.24
CA ALA A 555 -4.91 -3.45 -29.94
C ALA A 555 -4.18 -4.71 -30.44
N TYR A 556 -3.64 -4.68 -31.67
CA TYR A 556 -2.79 -5.76 -32.19
C TYR A 556 -1.54 -5.95 -31.32
N SER A 557 -0.94 -4.86 -30.84
CA SER A 557 0.24 -4.95 -29.95
C SER A 557 -0.11 -5.66 -28.65
N ALA A 558 -1.31 -5.45 -28.11
CA ALA A 558 -1.78 -6.13 -26.90
C ALA A 558 -1.96 -7.64 -27.12
N VAL A 559 -2.58 -8.05 -28.23
CA VAL A 559 -2.71 -9.47 -28.60
C VAL A 559 -1.35 -10.14 -28.76
N VAL A 560 -0.40 -9.45 -29.41
CA VAL A 560 0.97 -9.97 -29.55
C VAL A 560 1.67 -10.08 -28.20
N SER A 561 1.53 -9.07 -27.33
CA SER A 561 2.08 -9.10 -25.97
C SER A 561 1.54 -10.27 -25.16
N ALA A 562 0.23 -10.56 -25.22
CA ALA A 562 -0.40 -11.68 -24.52
C ALA A 562 0.25 -13.03 -24.88
N PHE A 563 0.40 -13.32 -26.18
CA PHE A 563 1.11 -14.52 -26.62
C PHE A 563 2.59 -14.50 -26.24
N ASN A 564 3.26 -13.36 -26.40
CA ASN A 564 4.67 -13.24 -26.09
C ASN A 564 4.97 -13.47 -24.60
N SER A 565 4.08 -13.01 -23.70
CA SER A 565 4.17 -13.20 -22.24
C SER A 565 4.17 -14.68 -21.90
N VAL A 566 3.11 -15.41 -22.30
CA VAL A 566 2.96 -16.85 -22.02
C VAL A 566 4.08 -17.68 -22.65
N VAL A 567 4.44 -17.41 -23.91
CA VAL A 567 5.52 -18.15 -24.57
C VAL A 567 6.87 -17.94 -23.87
N LYS A 568 7.10 -16.75 -23.33
CA LYS A 568 8.32 -16.47 -22.57
C LYS A 568 8.34 -17.30 -21.29
N ASP A 569 7.25 -17.30 -20.53
CA ASP A 569 7.13 -18.06 -19.29
C ASP A 569 7.24 -19.58 -19.55
N ASP A 570 6.58 -20.10 -20.60
CA ASP A 570 6.69 -21.48 -21.04
C ASP A 570 8.15 -21.86 -21.36
N VAL A 571 8.89 -21.00 -22.07
CA VAL A 571 10.30 -21.24 -22.38
C VAL A 571 11.17 -21.20 -21.12
N GLU A 572 10.94 -20.27 -20.20
CA GLU A 572 11.67 -20.14 -18.93
C GLU A 572 11.42 -21.34 -18.00
N ASN A 573 10.19 -21.86 -17.99
CA ASN A 573 9.78 -23.03 -17.19
C ASN A 573 10.07 -24.38 -17.88
N GLY A 574 10.45 -24.37 -19.16
CA GLY A 574 10.73 -25.58 -19.96
C GLY A 574 9.49 -26.30 -20.48
N GLU A 575 8.33 -25.63 -20.50
CA GLU A 575 7.03 -26.12 -20.98
C GLU A 575 6.89 -25.94 -22.51
N LEU A 576 7.68 -26.70 -23.27
CA LEU A 576 7.91 -26.42 -24.70
C LEU A 576 6.80 -26.87 -25.67
N ASP A 577 5.74 -27.55 -25.19
CA ASP A 577 4.78 -28.25 -26.05
C ASP A 577 3.97 -27.32 -26.97
N ASN A 578 3.66 -26.10 -26.52
CA ASN A 578 2.82 -25.14 -27.27
C ASN A 578 3.60 -23.94 -27.84
N VAL A 579 4.87 -23.78 -27.46
CA VAL A 579 5.71 -22.63 -27.80
C VAL A 579 5.75 -22.38 -29.31
N GLU A 580 5.94 -23.41 -30.15
CA GLU A 580 5.97 -23.22 -31.61
C GLU A 580 4.63 -22.66 -32.14
N ALA A 581 3.52 -23.26 -31.72
CA ALA A 581 2.18 -22.90 -32.21
C ALA A 581 1.76 -21.50 -31.76
N MET A 582 2.09 -21.10 -30.53
CA MET A 582 1.84 -19.74 -30.03
C MET A 582 2.80 -18.72 -30.68
N THR A 583 4.05 -19.09 -30.95
CA THR A 583 4.99 -18.24 -31.69
C THR A 583 4.50 -17.98 -33.13
N ASP A 584 3.88 -18.97 -33.78
CA ASP A 584 3.22 -18.77 -35.08
C ASP A 584 2.11 -17.70 -34.99
N LYS A 585 1.40 -17.58 -33.85
CA LYS A 585 0.41 -16.51 -33.62
C LYS A 585 1.06 -15.15 -33.48
N ILE A 586 2.17 -15.04 -32.75
CA ILE A 586 2.97 -13.81 -32.65
C ILE A 586 3.30 -13.31 -34.06
N VAL A 587 3.88 -14.17 -34.92
CA VAL A 587 4.24 -13.80 -36.29
C VAL A 587 3.00 -13.39 -37.13
N LYS A 588 1.88 -14.13 -37.03
CA LYS A 588 0.60 -13.78 -37.69
C LYS A 588 0.13 -12.38 -37.32
N TYR A 589 0.07 -12.05 -36.03
CA TYR A 589 -0.48 -10.77 -35.58
C TYR A 589 0.49 -9.60 -35.80
N VAL A 590 1.80 -9.86 -35.77
CA VAL A 590 2.80 -8.83 -36.11
C VAL A 590 2.75 -8.43 -37.58
N ASP A 591 2.47 -9.36 -38.49
CA ASP A 591 2.27 -9.04 -39.90
C ASP A 591 1.07 -8.10 -40.10
N ASN A 592 0.03 -8.23 -39.27
CA ASN A 592 -1.16 -7.37 -39.29
C ASN A 592 -1.01 -6.04 -38.52
N LEU A 593 0.05 -5.86 -37.71
CA LEU A 593 0.43 -4.53 -37.19
C LEU A 593 0.76 -3.54 -38.33
N SER A 594 0.93 -4.03 -39.58
CA SER A 594 1.31 -3.27 -40.77
C SER A 594 0.19 -2.39 -41.37
N LEU A 595 -0.50 -1.59 -40.54
CA LEU A 595 -1.38 -0.54 -41.05
C LEU A 595 -0.57 0.71 -41.38
N GLY A 596 0.15 0.60 -42.51
CA GLY A 596 0.83 1.68 -43.20
C GLY A 596 2.34 1.67 -43.01
N THR A 597 3.04 1.80 -44.14
CA THR A 597 4.47 2.09 -44.31
C THR A 597 4.91 3.38 -43.61
N LYS A 598 4.75 3.47 -42.29
CA LYS A 598 5.02 4.67 -41.50
C LYS A 598 6.09 4.37 -40.46
N GLU A 599 7.18 5.08 -40.66
CA GLU A 599 8.32 5.21 -39.78
C GLU A 599 7.86 5.68 -38.38
N GLY A 600 8.44 5.14 -37.29
CA GLY A 600 8.10 5.55 -35.92
C GLY A 600 8.21 4.43 -34.88
N LYS A 601 7.59 4.62 -33.71
CA LYS A 601 7.63 3.67 -32.58
C LYS A 601 7.09 2.27 -32.93
N ILE A 602 6.06 2.19 -33.78
CA ILE A 602 5.39 0.92 -34.15
C ILE A 602 6.35 -0.03 -34.87
N TYR A 603 7.21 0.47 -35.76
CA TYR A 603 8.23 -0.32 -36.45
C TYR A 603 9.21 -0.98 -35.48
N ALA A 604 9.67 -0.24 -34.47
CA ALA A 604 10.56 -0.77 -33.44
C ALA A 604 9.88 -1.90 -32.64
N THR A 605 8.62 -1.71 -32.25
CA THR A 605 7.82 -2.73 -31.55
C THR A 605 7.66 -4.01 -32.38
N GLN A 606 7.42 -3.92 -33.69
CA GLN A 606 7.36 -5.10 -34.56
C GLN A 606 8.68 -5.87 -34.59
N LEU A 607 9.82 -5.17 -34.72
CA LEU A 607 11.13 -5.82 -34.71
C LEU A 607 11.41 -6.52 -33.38
N VAL A 608 10.99 -5.96 -32.24
CA VAL A 608 11.11 -6.62 -30.92
C VAL A 608 10.33 -7.93 -30.89
N PHE A 609 9.07 -7.93 -31.31
CA PHE A 609 8.27 -9.15 -31.28
C PHE A 609 8.78 -10.21 -32.26
N LEU A 610 9.23 -9.81 -33.44
CA LEU A 610 9.85 -10.75 -34.39
C LEU A 610 11.19 -11.28 -33.88
N GLN A 611 12.00 -10.45 -33.21
CA GLN A 611 13.22 -10.90 -32.54
C GLN A 611 12.91 -11.96 -31.48
N ASN A 612 11.91 -11.72 -30.62
CA ASN A 612 11.47 -12.70 -29.61
C ASN A 612 10.98 -13.99 -30.28
N ALA A 613 10.22 -13.90 -31.36
CA ALA A 613 9.78 -15.09 -32.11
C ALA A 613 10.97 -15.93 -32.63
N LEU A 614 12.06 -15.32 -33.10
CA LEU A 614 13.28 -16.05 -33.47
C LEU A 614 13.92 -16.77 -32.27
N ILE A 615 13.86 -16.16 -31.08
CA ILE A 615 14.37 -16.76 -29.84
C ILE A 615 13.50 -17.97 -29.46
N PHE A 616 12.17 -17.81 -29.46
CA PHE A 616 11.22 -18.87 -29.12
C PHE A 616 11.28 -20.06 -30.08
N TYR A 617 11.35 -19.83 -31.39
CA TYR A 617 11.57 -20.90 -32.36
C TYR A 617 12.88 -21.65 -32.12
N ASN A 618 13.95 -20.97 -31.71
CA ASN A 618 15.20 -21.65 -31.36
C ASN A 618 15.06 -22.51 -30.10
N ALA A 619 14.29 -22.07 -29.10
CA ALA A 619 14.08 -22.82 -27.86
C ALA A 619 13.45 -24.22 -28.12
N VAL A 620 12.56 -24.31 -29.11
CA VAL A 620 11.94 -25.58 -29.56
C VAL A 620 12.68 -26.28 -30.71
N GLY A 621 13.83 -25.73 -31.16
CA GLY A 621 14.61 -26.31 -32.25
C GLY A 621 14.02 -26.14 -33.66
N ALA A 622 13.09 -25.20 -33.85
CA ALA A 622 12.45 -24.89 -35.13
C ALA A 622 13.35 -24.01 -36.03
N SER A 623 14.58 -24.46 -36.32
CA SER A 623 15.58 -23.67 -37.06
C SER A 623 15.11 -23.15 -38.42
N GLN A 624 14.30 -23.92 -39.16
CA GLN A 624 13.80 -23.46 -40.45
C GLN A 624 12.84 -22.28 -40.31
N LYS A 625 12.01 -22.24 -39.25
CA LYS A 625 11.11 -21.12 -38.97
C LYS A 625 11.89 -19.84 -38.68
N VAL A 626 13.01 -19.95 -37.95
CA VAL A 626 13.92 -18.83 -37.70
C VAL A 626 14.42 -18.23 -39.01
N VAL A 627 14.93 -19.08 -39.90
CA VAL A 627 15.46 -18.67 -41.22
C VAL A 627 14.37 -18.05 -42.09
N ASP A 628 13.20 -18.69 -42.15
CA ASP A 628 12.08 -18.24 -42.96
C ASP A 628 11.52 -16.90 -42.47
N THR A 629 11.30 -16.73 -41.16
CA THR A 629 10.82 -15.47 -40.57
C THR A 629 11.80 -14.33 -40.83
N TYR A 630 13.11 -14.58 -40.74
CA TYR A 630 14.10 -13.54 -41.03
C TYR A 630 14.10 -13.12 -42.50
N HIS A 631 14.26 -14.07 -43.44
CA HIS A 631 14.40 -13.71 -44.85
C HIS A 631 13.09 -13.22 -45.47
N ASN A 632 11.94 -13.71 -45.02
CA ASN A 632 10.66 -13.36 -45.62
C ASN A 632 10.01 -12.09 -45.03
N ILE A 633 10.39 -11.70 -43.81
CA ILE A 633 9.75 -10.58 -43.10
C ILE A 633 10.79 -9.55 -42.64
N ILE A 634 11.67 -9.96 -41.71
CA ILE A 634 12.56 -9.03 -41.00
C ILE A 634 13.55 -8.34 -41.95
N LYS A 635 14.14 -9.08 -42.89
CA LYS A 635 15.17 -8.57 -43.80
C LYS A 635 14.65 -7.43 -44.68
N ASP A 636 13.41 -7.55 -45.15
CA ASP A 636 12.77 -6.51 -45.97
C ASP A 636 12.48 -5.27 -45.12
N MET A 637 12.04 -5.45 -43.87
CA MET A 637 11.86 -4.35 -42.90
C MET A 637 13.17 -3.59 -42.66
N ILE A 638 14.26 -4.29 -42.36
CA ILE A 638 15.59 -3.69 -42.15
C ILE A 638 16.07 -2.94 -43.39
N THR A 639 15.91 -3.54 -44.58
CA THR A 639 16.30 -2.93 -45.85
C THR A 639 15.54 -1.62 -46.08
N PHE A 640 14.24 -1.59 -45.76
CA PHE A 640 13.42 -0.40 -45.85
C PHE A 640 13.92 0.72 -44.92
N ASP A 641 14.10 0.47 -43.62
CA ASP A 641 14.50 1.50 -42.65
C ASP A 641 15.93 2.01 -42.89
N SER A 642 16.85 1.11 -43.27
CA SER A 642 18.21 1.47 -43.69
C SER A 642 18.20 2.38 -44.92
N SER A 643 17.34 2.10 -45.91
CA SER A 643 17.20 2.94 -47.11
C SER A 643 16.64 4.34 -46.84
N SER A 644 15.91 4.51 -45.74
CA SER A 644 15.42 5.82 -45.24
C SER A 644 16.50 6.60 -44.45
N GLY A 645 17.72 6.08 -44.32
CA GLY A 645 18.82 6.74 -43.61
C GLY A 645 18.66 6.74 -42.09
N LYS A 646 17.89 5.79 -41.54
CA LYS A 646 17.63 5.64 -40.11
C LYS A 646 18.43 4.49 -39.53
N THR A 647 18.66 4.54 -38.22
CA THR A 647 19.50 3.59 -37.48
C THR A 647 18.76 2.89 -36.33
N ASN A 648 17.44 3.12 -36.18
CA ASN A 648 16.65 2.54 -35.09
C ASN A 648 16.58 1.01 -35.18
N TRP A 649 16.63 0.45 -36.39
CA TRP A 649 16.69 -0.98 -36.63
C TRP A 649 17.97 -1.63 -36.11
N GLU A 650 19.10 -0.91 -36.02
CA GLU A 650 20.40 -1.49 -35.69
C GLU A 650 20.43 -2.13 -34.30
N PHE A 651 19.73 -1.52 -33.33
CA PHE A 651 19.63 -2.04 -31.97
C PHE A 651 18.94 -3.41 -31.95
N TYR A 652 17.79 -3.55 -32.60
CA TYR A 652 17.02 -4.81 -32.61
C TYR A 652 17.65 -5.88 -33.52
N ALA A 653 18.20 -5.47 -34.66
CA ALA A 653 18.87 -6.35 -35.61
C ALA A 653 20.08 -7.06 -34.99
N SER A 654 20.84 -6.37 -34.14
CA SER A 654 22.00 -6.96 -33.46
C SER A 654 21.64 -8.20 -32.63
N LYS A 655 20.47 -8.20 -31.97
CA LYS A 655 19.98 -9.30 -31.13
C LYS A 655 19.41 -10.49 -31.92
N MET A 656 19.19 -10.33 -33.23
CA MET A 656 18.71 -11.41 -34.11
C MET A 656 19.86 -12.30 -34.64
N THR A 657 21.10 -11.81 -34.57
CA THR A 657 22.26 -12.53 -35.13
C THR A 657 22.54 -13.84 -34.41
N GLY A 658 22.35 -13.92 -33.09
CA GLY A 658 22.49 -15.16 -32.32
C GLY A 658 21.47 -16.23 -32.70
N PRO A 659 20.15 -15.92 -32.69
CA PRO A 659 19.11 -16.81 -33.19
C PRO A 659 19.37 -17.34 -34.62
N LEU A 660 19.82 -16.50 -35.55
CA LEU A 660 20.14 -16.89 -36.92
C LEU A 660 21.32 -17.86 -37.00
N TYR A 661 22.38 -17.58 -36.25
CA TYR A 661 23.56 -18.43 -36.21
C TYR A 661 23.20 -19.83 -35.67
N ARG A 662 22.44 -19.91 -34.57
CA ARG A 662 21.97 -21.18 -33.99
C ARG A 662 21.06 -21.97 -34.92
N ALA A 663 20.29 -21.28 -35.76
CA ALA A 663 19.47 -21.90 -36.79
C ALA A 663 20.28 -22.41 -38.00
N GLY A 664 21.59 -22.14 -38.05
CA GLY A 664 22.50 -22.59 -39.12
C GLY A 664 22.68 -21.59 -40.27
N ASP A 665 22.14 -20.38 -40.17
CA ASP A 665 22.32 -19.31 -41.17
C ASP A 665 23.41 -18.33 -40.73
N SER A 666 24.63 -18.85 -40.60
CA SER A 666 25.80 -18.06 -40.20
C SER A 666 26.13 -16.95 -41.19
N SER A 667 25.81 -17.10 -42.48
CA SER A 667 26.01 -16.04 -43.47
C SER A 667 25.11 -14.85 -43.19
N ALA A 668 23.79 -15.06 -43.00
CA ALA A 668 22.87 -13.97 -42.70
C ALA A 668 23.18 -13.31 -41.36
N ALA A 669 23.56 -14.10 -40.35
CA ALA A 669 23.99 -13.59 -39.06
C ALA A 669 25.19 -12.65 -39.18
N MET A 670 26.22 -13.05 -39.93
CA MET A 670 27.44 -12.25 -40.12
C MET A 670 27.22 -11.04 -41.03
N ASP A 671 26.39 -11.16 -42.06
CA ASP A 671 26.01 -10.03 -42.93
C ASP A 671 25.25 -8.96 -42.14
N LEU A 672 24.30 -9.39 -41.28
CA LEU A 672 23.54 -8.50 -40.42
C LEU A 672 24.45 -7.82 -39.39
N LEU A 673 25.36 -8.58 -38.78
CA LEU A 673 26.35 -8.05 -37.84
C LEU A 673 27.30 -7.04 -38.50
N GLY A 674 27.69 -7.24 -39.76
CA GLY A 674 28.51 -6.30 -40.52
C GLY A 674 27.78 -5.02 -40.95
N SER A 675 26.45 -4.97 -40.80
CA SER A 675 25.62 -3.86 -41.26
C SER A 675 25.33 -2.79 -40.19
N ILE A 676 25.63 -3.04 -38.91
CA ILE A 676 25.38 -2.14 -37.79
C ILE A 676 26.60 -1.26 -37.45
N THR A 677 26.38 -0.14 -36.75
CA THR A 677 27.48 0.76 -36.32
C THR A 677 28.40 0.12 -35.28
N LYS A 678 29.66 0.60 -35.19
CA LYS A 678 30.65 0.12 -34.19
C LYS A 678 30.15 0.21 -32.74
N SER A 679 29.38 1.24 -32.41
CA SER A 679 28.79 1.40 -31.07
C SER A 679 27.71 0.35 -30.79
N ASN A 680 26.78 0.09 -31.73
CA ASN A 680 25.79 -0.97 -31.60
C ASN A 680 26.41 -2.37 -31.68
N TYR A 681 27.49 -2.54 -32.45
CA TYR A 681 28.31 -3.73 -32.46
C TYR A 681 28.92 -3.96 -31.08
N ALA A 682 29.59 -2.97 -30.49
CA ALA A 682 30.14 -3.08 -29.14
C ALA A 682 29.03 -3.44 -28.14
N ALA A 683 27.96 -2.64 -28.07
CA ALA A 683 26.92 -2.79 -27.06
C ALA A 683 26.08 -4.08 -27.18
N ASN A 684 25.94 -4.69 -28.36
CA ASN A 684 24.97 -5.78 -28.57
C ASN A 684 25.49 -7.02 -29.33
N ALA A 685 26.67 -6.98 -29.97
CA ALA A 685 27.22 -8.16 -30.66
C ALA A 685 27.65 -9.27 -29.69
N ALA A 686 27.94 -8.92 -28.44
CA ALA A 686 28.46 -9.81 -27.41
C ALA A 686 27.52 -10.97 -27.04
N GLU A 687 26.22 -10.70 -26.87
CA GLU A 687 25.20 -11.72 -26.57
C GLU A 687 25.01 -12.67 -27.77
N SER A 688 24.84 -12.09 -28.96
CA SER A 688 24.56 -12.86 -30.17
C SER A 688 25.71 -13.73 -30.67
N ILE A 689 26.96 -13.26 -30.59
CA ILE A 689 28.14 -14.03 -30.99
C ILE A 689 28.35 -15.21 -30.04
N ILE A 690 28.15 -15.03 -28.73
CA ILE A 690 28.46 -16.08 -27.75
C ILE A 690 27.36 -17.10 -27.60
N VAL A 691 26.09 -16.73 -27.64
CA VAL A 691 25.02 -17.74 -27.64
C VAL A 691 24.98 -18.49 -28.99
N GLY A 692 25.58 -17.95 -30.07
CA GLY A 692 25.79 -18.65 -31.34
C GLY A 692 26.99 -19.59 -31.37
N VAL A 693 28.14 -19.15 -30.84
CA VAL A 693 29.46 -19.78 -31.03
C VAL A 693 29.95 -20.57 -29.80
N TYR A 694 29.46 -20.28 -28.58
CA TYR A 694 30.02 -20.85 -27.35
C TYR A 694 29.89 -22.37 -27.21
N LYS A 695 28.86 -23.00 -27.79
CA LYS A 695 28.77 -24.47 -27.75
C LYS A 695 29.95 -25.16 -28.45
N ASP A 696 30.69 -24.43 -29.29
CA ASP A 696 31.74 -24.97 -30.16
C ASP A 696 33.16 -24.37 -29.92
N ASP A 697 33.36 -23.05 -29.73
CA ASP A 697 34.71 -22.43 -29.53
C ASP A 697 34.71 -20.99 -28.93
N PHE A 698 35.24 -20.79 -27.72
CA PHE A 698 35.37 -19.46 -27.08
C PHE A 698 36.35 -18.52 -27.81
N ASP A 699 37.43 -19.05 -28.38
CA ASP A 699 38.45 -18.25 -29.04
C ASP A 699 37.94 -17.71 -30.39
N GLU A 700 37.09 -18.48 -31.08
CA GLU A 700 36.40 -18.02 -32.29
C GLU A 700 35.43 -16.88 -31.98
N ALA A 701 34.67 -17.00 -30.88
CA ALA A 701 33.76 -15.95 -30.43
C ALA A 701 34.50 -14.64 -30.12
N VAL A 702 35.62 -14.72 -29.38
CA VAL A 702 36.52 -13.60 -29.13
C VAL A 702 37.04 -13.01 -30.44
N SER A 703 37.48 -13.85 -31.38
CA SER A 703 38.01 -13.40 -32.67
C SER A 703 36.98 -12.65 -33.51
N ILE A 704 35.72 -13.10 -33.52
CA ILE A 704 34.65 -12.41 -34.22
C ILE A 704 34.41 -11.04 -33.57
N TYR A 705 34.27 -11.01 -32.24
CA TYR A 705 34.03 -9.77 -31.50
C TYR A 705 35.15 -8.74 -31.71
N GLU A 706 36.42 -9.16 -31.59
CA GLU A 706 37.59 -8.29 -31.79
C GLU A 706 37.75 -7.82 -33.25
N ALA A 707 37.17 -8.52 -34.23
CA ALA A 707 37.18 -8.05 -35.61
C ALA A 707 36.31 -6.80 -35.81
N GLY A 708 35.21 -6.66 -35.06
CA GLY A 708 34.36 -5.46 -35.11
C GLY A 708 34.73 -4.37 -34.11
N VAL A 709 35.24 -4.75 -32.94
CA VAL A 709 35.68 -3.83 -31.88
C VAL A 709 37.09 -4.20 -31.43
N PRO A 710 38.13 -3.89 -32.24
CA PRO A 710 39.50 -4.23 -31.90
C PRO A 710 39.95 -3.44 -30.67
N MET A 711 40.49 -4.15 -29.68
CA MET A 711 40.92 -3.58 -28.40
C MET A 711 42.44 -3.58 -28.19
N ASP A 712 43.21 -3.59 -29.27
CA ASP A 712 44.67 -3.60 -29.24
C ASP A 712 45.29 -2.22 -29.53
N THR A 713 44.51 -1.28 -30.06
CA THR A 713 45.02 0.00 -30.59
C THR A 713 44.09 1.21 -30.37
N ASP A 714 42.85 1.00 -29.94
CA ASP A 714 41.83 2.03 -29.71
C ASP A 714 40.92 1.63 -28.52
N PHE A 715 41.00 2.39 -27.43
CA PHE A 715 40.27 2.13 -26.18
C PHE A 715 39.12 3.14 -25.93
N ASP A 716 38.71 3.90 -26.95
CA ASP A 716 37.70 4.95 -26.78
C ASP A 716 36.33 4.44 -26.31
N ASN A 717 36.04 3.15 -26.52
CA ASN A 717 34.79 2.49 -26.12
C ASN A 717 34.98 1.45 -25.01
N ILE A 718 35.99 1.61 -24.14
CA ILE A 718 36.29 0.62 -23.09
C ILE A 718 35.14 0.33 -22.14
N ALA A 719 34.32 1.32 -21.80
CA ALA A 719 33.16 1.13 -20.91
C ALA A 719 32.11 0.21 -21.55
N ASP A 720 31.76 0.46 -22.82
CA ASP A 720 30.81 -0.37 -23.57
C ASP A 720 31.36 -1.79 -23.74
N TYR A 721 32.65 -1.93 -24.03
CA TYR A 721 33.32 -3.22 -24.10
C TYR A 721 33.21 -3.99 -22.77
N ILE A 722 33.52 -3.36 -21.64
CA ILE A 722 33.40 -4.01 -20.32
C ILE A 722 31.95 -4.44 -20.10
N ASN A 723 30.96 -3.59 -20.36
CA ASN A 723 29.54 -3.92 -20.20
C ASN A 723 29.14 -5.15 -21.02
N SER A 724 29.69 -5.26 -22.23
CA SER A 724 29.40 -6.33 -23.17
C SER A 724 29.87 -7.70 -22.70
N TRP A 725 31.03 -7.74 -22.04
CA TRP A 725 31.55 -8.97 -21.43
C TRP A 725 31.05 -9.24 -20.01
N THR A 726 30.51 -8.21 -19.33
CA THR A 726 30.03 -8.30 -17.94
C THR A 726 28.51 -8.07 -17.87
N TYR A 727 28.08 -6.83 -17.63
CA TYR A 727 26.68 -6.36 -17.59
C TYR A 727 26.64 -4.82 -17.56
N LEU A 728 25.48 -4.21 -17.82
CA LEU A 728 25.27 -2.77 -17.61
C LEU A 728 25.03 -2.47 -16.13
N ALA A 729 25.85 -1.58 -15.54
CA ALA A 729 25.83 -1.35 -14.09
C ALA A 729 24.51 -0.73 -13.58
N SER A 730 23.96 0.21 -14.35
CA SER A 730 22.70 0.87 -14.02
C SER A 730 21.47 -0.01 -14.22
N ASN A 731 21.62 -1.16 -14.89
CA ASN A 731 20.56 -2.13 -15.09
C ASN A 731 21.17 -3.52 -15.36
N ARG A 732 21.31 -4.34 -14.31
CA ARG A 732 21.89 -5.68 -14.41
C ARG A 732 21.08 -6.63 -15.29
N SER A 733 19.80 -6.33 -15.57
CA SER A 733 18.99 -7.12 -16.51
C SER A 733 19.48 -6.99 -17.96
N SER A 734 20.23 -5.94 -18.27
CA SER A 734 21.04 -5.86 -19.49
C SER A 734 22.33 -6.65 -19.29
N GLN A 735 22.22 -7.96 -19.45
CA GLN A 735 23.29 -8.92 -19.25
C GLN A 735 24.35 -8.81 -20.35
N GLY A 736 25.62 -8.81 -19.96
CA GLY A 736 26.72 -9.17 -20.85
C GLY A 736 27.02 -10.66 -20.73
N ILE A 737 28.11 -11.08 -21.37
CA ILE A 737 28.47 -12.49 -21.54
C ILE A 737 28.59 -13.24 -20.21
N ALA A 738 29.34 -12.69 -19.26
CA ALA A 738 29.60 -13.36 -17.99
C ALA A 738 28.32 -13.51 -17.16
N MET A 739 27.48 -12.48 -17.10
CA MET A 739 26.22 -12.53 -16.37
C MET A 739 25.22 -13.49 -17.01
N TYR A 740 25.11 -13.48 -18.34
CA TYR A 740 24.27 -14.43 -19.07
C TYR A 740 24.71 -15.88 -18.79
N ALA A 741 26.00 -16.15 -18.92
CA ALA A 741 26.57 -17.47 -18.67
C ALA A 741 26.33 -17.94 -17.24
N LEU A 742 26.45 -17.04 -16.26
CA LEU A 742 26.18 -17.34 -14.86
C LEU A 742 24.71 -17.72 -14.64
N ASN A 743 23.78 -16.96 -15.21
CA ASN A 743 22.35 -17.21 -15.09
C ASN A 743 21.92 -18.52 -15.78
N ASP A 744 22.61 -18.94 -16.84
CA ASP A 744 22.38 -20.21 -17.55
C ASP A 744 23.16 -21.40 -16.92
N GLY A 745 23.85 -21.18 -15.80
CA GLY A 745 24.64 -22.21 -15.10
C GLY A 745 25.93 -22.63 -15.82
N LEU A 746 26.40 -21.83 -16.78
CA LEU A 746 27.61 -22.04 -17.59
C LEU A 746 28.85 -21.41 -16.91
N ASN A 747 29.17 -21.84 -15.69
CA ASN A 747 30.20 -21.22 -14.85
C ASN A 747 31.59 -21.13 -15.52
N ASP A 748 31.99 -22.14 -16.30
CA ASP A 748 33.27 -22.14 -17.03
C ASP A 748 33.35 -21.03 -18.08
N LEU A 749 32.23 -20.69 -18.74
CA LEU A 749 32.16 -19.57 -19.67
C LEU A 749 32.23 -18.25 -18.93
N ALA A 750 31.43 -18.13 -17.87
CA ALA A 750 31.38 -16.93 -17.07
C ALA A 750 32.78 -16.60 -16.56
N GLU A 751 33.51 -17.57 -16.01
CA GLU A 751 34.89 -17.39 -15.56
C GLU A 751 35.81 -16.95 -16.70
N LYS A 752 35.78 -17.61 -17.87
CA LYS A 752 36.60 -17.22 -19.04
C LYS A 752 36.30 -15.81 -19.54
N ALA A 753 35.03 -15.42 -19.54
CA ALA A 753 34.60 -14.08 -19.96
C ALA A 753 35.09 -13.01 -18.97
N VAL A 754 35.02 -13.27 -17.67
CA VAL A 754 35.55 -12.35 -16.65
C VAL A 754 37.07 -12.27 -16.72
N ASP A 755 37.77 -13.42 -16.83
CA ASP A 755 39.23 -13.49 -17.01
C ASP A 755 39.69 -12.70 -18.25
N TYR A 756 38.97 -12.88 -19.38
CA TYR A 756 39.25 -12.18 -20.63
C TYR A 756 39.07 -10.67 -20.49
N THR A 757 37.94 -10.24 -19.92
CA THR A 757 37.66 -8.83 -19.64
C THR A 757 38.75 -8.21 -18.76
N GLU A 758 39.16 -8.93 -17.72
CA GLU A 758 40.23 -8.46 -16.83
C GLU A 758 41.56 -8.28 -17.57
N SER A 759 41.92 -9.23 -18.42
CA SER A 759 43.15 -9.14 -19.23
C SER A 759 43.16 -7.93 -20.16
N LYS A 760 41.99 -7.56 -20.69
CA LYS A 760 41.82 -6.40 -21.59
C LYS A 760 41.84 -5.09 -20.83
N MET A 761 41.28 -5.05 -19.63
CA MET A 761 41.44 -3.91 -18.72
C MET A 761 42.91 -3.73 -18.30
N ASP A 762 43.63 -4.81 -18.00
CA ASP A 762 45.07 -4.76 -17.69
C ASP A 762 45.87 -4.21 -18.89
N ALA A 763 45.54 -4.64 -20.11
CA ALA A 763 46.16 -4.16 -21.34
C ALA A 763 45.86 -2.68 -21.62
N ALA A 764 44.61 -2.25 -21.44
CA ALA A 764 44.19 -0.86 -21.58
C ALA A 764 44.95 0.06 -20.63
N VAL A 765 45.05 -0.34 -19.35
CA VAL A 765 45.86 0.37 -18.36
C VAL A 765 47.29 0.52 -18.84
N GLN A 766 47.92 -0.57 -19.30
CA GLN A 766 49.32 -0.53 -19.72
C GLN A 766 49.50 0.38 -20.94
N TYR A 767 48.60 0.33 -21.91
CA TYR A 767 48.58 1.22 -23.06
C TYR A 767 48.53 2.69 -22.65
N PHE A 768 47.62 3.06 -21.74
CA PHE A 768 47.51 4.45 -21.31
C PHE A 768 48.73 4.90 -20.51
N LYS A 769 49.36 4.01 -19.70
CA LYS A 769 50.62 4.30 -19.00
C LYS A 769 51.75 4.64 -19.98
N ASP A 770 51.80 3.93 -21.10
CA ASP A 770 52.88 4.05 -22.08
C ASP A 770 52.69 5.24 -23.03
N ASN A 771 51.45 5.65 -23.31
CA ASN A 771 51.14 6.65 -24.34
C ASN A 771 50.85 8.08 -23.82
N ASN A 772 50.70 8.27 -22.51
CA ASN A 772 50.86 9.54 -21.77
C ASN A 772 50.05 10.79 -22.21
N SER A 773 49.03 10.65 -23.06
CA SER A 773 48.00 11.69 -23.28
C SER A 773 46.70 11.26 -22.57
N ASP A 774 46.26 12.06 -21.60
CA ASP A 774 45.01 11.91 -20.83
C ASP A 774 44.82 10.59 -20.05
N PHE A 775 45.94 9.99 -19.61
CA PHE A 775 45.98 8.78 -18.74
C PHE A 775 44.98 8.84 -17.59
N ALA A 776 44.90 10.00 -16.93
CA ALA A 776 44.07 10.18 -15.75
C ALA A 776 42.57 10.36 -16.06
N GLU A 777 42.21 10.88 -17.24
CA GLU A 777 40.82 11.07 -17.66
C GLU A 777 40.18 9.75 -18.11
N TYR A 778 40.94 8.90 -18.79
CA TYR A 778 40.46 7.57 -19.19
C TYR A 778 40.39 6.59 -18.02
N LEU A 779 41.30 6.70 -17.04
CA LEU A 779 41.27 5.89 -15.82
C LEU A 779 40.00 6.12 -15.00
N VAL A 780 39.47 7.35 -14.95
CA VAL A 780 38.20 7.65 -14.26
C VAL A 780 37.09 6.74 -14.77
N LYS A 781 36.98 6.53 -16.09
CA LYS A 781 35.94 5.69 -16.71
C LYS A 781 36.05 4.21 -16.35
N MET A 782 37.19 3.75 -15.83
CA MET A 782 37.43 2.35 -15.45
C MET A 782 37.20 2.06 -13.96
N VAL A 783 37.12 3.08 -13.11
CA VAL A 783 37.08 2.88 -11.65
C VAL A 783 35.86 3.55 -11.02
N THR A 784 35.20 4.46 -11.74
CA THR A 784 34.13 5.28 -11.19
C THR A 784 32.96 5.43 -12.16
N SER A 785 31.78 5.45 -11.58
CA SER A 785 30.57 6.04 -12.13
C SER A 785 30.26 7.29 -11.30
N GLN A 786 29.52 8.25 -11.87
CA GLN A 786 29.03 9.41 -11.09
C GLN A 786 28.08 9.00 -9.94
N ASN A 787 27.70 7.72 -9.88
CA ASN A 787 26.92 7.12 -8.81
C ASN A 787 27.74 6.00 -8.15
N ARG A 788 27.93 6.09 -6.84
CA ARG A 788 28.70 5.14 -6.02
C ARG A 788 28.10 3.73 -5.92
N PHE A 789 26.84 3.55 -6.29
CA PHE A 789 26.17 2.25 -6.24
C PHE A 789 26.38 1.43 -7.53
N TYR A 790 26.86 2.07 -8.60
CA TYR A 790 27.11 1.39 -9.86
C TYR A 790 28.54 0.84 -9.89
N GLU A 791 28.68 -0.44 -10.24
CA GLU A 791 29.98 -1.06 -10.43
C GLU A 791 30.60 -0.57 -11.73
N THR A 792 31.91 -0.40 -11.75
CA THR A 792 32.67 -0.12 -12.97
C THR A 792 33.99 -0.90 -12.96
N GLY A 793 34.48 -1.22 -14.17
CA GLY A 793 35.73 -1.95 -14.40
C GLY A 793 35.95 -3.14 -13.46
N TYR A 794 37.03 -3.09 -12.67
CA TYR A 794 37.43 -4.21 -11.80
C TYR A 794 36.42 -4.54 -10.69
N VAL A 795 35.57 -3.60 -10.28
CA VAL A 795 34.52 -3.88 -9.28
C VAL A 795 33.45 -4.82 -9.85
N LYS A 796 33.10 -4.68 -11.15
CA LYS A 796 32.20 -5.62 -11.84
C LYS A 796 32.76 -7.03 -11.88
N ASN A 797 34.04 -7.14 -12.24
CA ASN A 797 34.73 -8.43 -12.26
C ASN A 797 34.77 -9.05 -10.88
N ALA A 798 35.04 -8.24 -9.85
CA ALA A 798 35.03 -8.70 -8.46
C ALA A 798 33.67 -9.27 -8.05
N TYR A 799 32.58 -8.55 -8.36
CA TYR A 799 31.22 -9.01 -8.14
C TYR A 799 30.96 -10.34 -8.88
N LEU A 800 31.24 -10.42 -10.18
CA LEU A 800 31.00 -11.65 -10.96
C LEU A 800 31.83 -12.84 -10.47
N TYR A 801 33.10 -12.63 -10.07
CA TYR A 801 33.88 -13.71 -9.45
C TYR A 801 33.26 -14.16 -8.12
N ASN A 802 32.67 -13.25 -7.34
CA ASN A 802 31.98 -13.63 -6.11
C ASN A 802 30.74 -14.47 -6.37
N GLU A 803 29.92 -14.08 -7.36
CA GLU A 803 28.75 -14.87 -7.80
C GLU A 803 29.16 -16.27 -8.30
N LEU A 804 30.35 -16.40 -8.90
CA LEU A 804 30.94 -17.69 -9.30
C LEU A 804 31.53 -18.50 -8.12
N GLY A 805 31.50 -17.97 -6.88
CA GLY A 805 32.14 -18.58 -5.72
C GLY A 805 33.67 -18.47 -5.71
N LEU A 806 34.26 -17.66 -6.59
CA LEU A 806 35.70 -17.46 -6.77
C LEU A 806 36.24 -16.31 -5.92
N LYS A 807 35.98 -16.34 -4.61
CA LYS A 807 36.31 -15.26 -3.65
C LYS A 807 37.74 -14.73 -3.73
N THR A 808 38.74 -15.60 -3.95
CA THR A 808 40.15 -15.16 -4.07
C THR A 808 40.39 -14.30 -5.30
N LYS A 809 39.78 -14.64 -6.45
CA LYS A 809 39.85 -13.80 -7.65
C LYS A 809 39.09 -12.49 -7.43
N ALA A 810 37.91 -12.56 -6.82
CA ALA A 810 37.11 -11.39 -6.49
C ALA A 810 37.90 -10.34 -5.67
N LEU A 811 38.55 -10.77 -4.58
CA LEU A 811 39.38 -9.90 -3.74
C LEU A 811 40.65 -9.39 -4.47
N ALA A 812 41.21 -10.16 -5.40
CA ALA A 812 42.32 -9.69 -6.23
C ALA A 812 41.87 -8.57 -7.18
N SER A 813 40.69 -8.66 -7.78
CA SER A 813 40.10 -7.61 -8.60
C SER A 813 39.73 -6.37 -7.77
N ILE A 814 39.26 -6.54 -6.52
CA ILE A 814 39.11 -5.43 -5.56
C ILE A 814 40.45 -4.72 -5.33
N GLN A 815 41.54 -5.46 -5.08
CA GLN A 815 42.85 -4.84 -4.88
C GLN A 815 43.31 -4.05 -6.11
N LYS A 816 43.08 -4.58 -7.32
CA LYS A 816 43.34 -3.82 -8.56
C LYS A 816 42.52 -2.53 -8.58
N ALA A 817 41.22 -2.58 -8.27
CA ALA A 817 40.38 -1.39 -8.20
C ALA A 817 40.95 -0.32 -7.23
N ILE A 818 41.46 -0.73 -6.06
CA ILE A 818 42.11 0.16 -5.08
C ILE A 818 43.35 0.81 -5.68
N ASP A 819 44.22 0.01 -6.31
CA ASP A 819 45.47 0.49 -6.91
C ASP A 819 45.19 1.54 -8.01
N TYR A 820 44.08 1.37 -8.76
CA TYR A 820 43.68 2.33 -9.79
C TYR A 820 42.97 3.57 -9.23
N ALA A 821 42.16 3.43 -8.18
CA ALA A 821 41.59 4.57 -7.49
C ALA A 821 42.71 5.49 -6.95
N ASP A 822 43.81 4.92 -6.46
CA ASP A 822 44.99 5.69 -6.02
C ASP A 822 45.60 6.55 -7.15
N LEU A 823 45.47 6.14 -8.43
CA LEU A 823 45.96 6.87 -9.60
C LEU A 823 44.98 7.94 -10.13
N CYS A 824 43.72 7.91 -9.70
CA CYS A 824 42.73 8.91 -10.10
C CYS A 824 43.15 10.31 -9.60
N VAL A 825 43.14 11.29 -10.50
CA VAL A 825 43.49 12.70 -10.20
C VAL A 825 42.27 13.54 -9.87
N ASP A 826 41.10 13.15 -10.38
CA ASP A 826 39.84 13.83 -10.09
C ASP A 826 39.35 13.41 -8.69
N SER A 827 39.25 14.38 -7.78
CA SER A 827 38.96 14.11 -6.37
C SER A 827 37.57 13.50 -6.15
N VAL A 828 36.55 13.88 -6.93
CA VAL A 828 35.18 13.36 -6.76
C VAL A 828 35.12 11.90 -7.18
N ASN A 829 35.61 11.62 -8.37
CA ASN A 829 35.67 10.28 -8.90
C ASN A 829 36.52 9.39 -7.98
N LYS A 830 37.65 9.90 -7.48
CA LYS A 830 38.50 9.18 -6.53
C LYS A 830 37.79 8.87 -5.20
N ALA A 831 37.11 9.83 -4.60
CA ALA A 831 36.38 9.61 -3.35
C ALA A 831 35.24 8.59 -3.55
N THR A 832 34.47 8.76 -4.63
CA THR A 832 33.37 7.86 -5.04
C THR A 832 33.89 6.45 -5.28
N ALA A 833 35.04 6.30 -5.95
CA ALA A 833 35.68 5.02 -6.20
C ALA A 833 36.00 4.28 -4.90
N TYR A 834 36.69 4.94 -3.95
CA TYR A 834 37.04 4.28 -2.68
C TYR A 834 35.81 3.81 -1.91
N SER A 835 34.76 4.63 -1.88
CA SER A 835 33.52 4.29 -1.19
C SER A 835 32.76 3.14 -1.89
N THR A 836 32.73 3.12 -3.22
CA THR A 836 32.18 2.01 -4.03
C THR A 836 32.96 0.71 -3.80
N ILE A 837 34.29 0.77 -3.90
CA ILE A 837 35.17 -0.39 -3.70
C ILE A 837 35.02 -0.95 -2.28
N ALA A 838 34.93 -0.07 -1.28
CA ALA A 838 34.71 -0.44 0.12
C ALA A 838 33.41 -1.25 0.30
N TYR A 839 32.29 -0.74 -0.23
CA TYR A 839 31.00 -1.42 -0.18
C TYR A 839 31.06 -2.82 -0.81
N TYR A 840 31.57 -2.93 -2.04
CA TYR A 840 31.65 -4.22 -2.72
C TYR A 840 32.66 -5.18 -2.07
N ALA A 841 33.73 -4.67 -1.46
CA ALA A 841 34.66 -5.51 -0.70
C ALA A 841 33.96 -6.15 0.53
N MET A 842 33.11 -5.40 1.22
CA MET A 842 32.29 -5.93 2.33
C MET A 842 31.22 -6.91 1.85
N LEU A 843 30.62 -6.67 0.68
CA LEU A 843 29.65 -7.59 0.08
C LEU A 843 30.30 -8.95 -0.27
N ILE A 844 31.51 -8.93 -0.84
CA ILE A 844 32.29 -10.12 -1.21
C ILE A 844 32.83 -10.85 0.02
N ASP A 845 33.25 -10.09 1.04
CA ASP A 845 33.74 -10.62 2.28
C ASP A 845 33.24 -9.76 3.45
N PRO A 846 32.20 -10.20 4.18
CA PRO A 846 31.69 -9.47 5.33
C PRO A 846 32.72 -9.23 6.44
N ALA A 847 33.84 -9.96 6.43
CA ALA A 847 34.97 -9.76 7.35
C ALA A 847 36.03 -8.76 6.84
N TYR A 848 35.86 -8.18 5.64
CA TYR A 848 36.79 -7.23 5.06
C TYR A 848 36.78 -5.91 5.83
N ASP A 849 37.95 -5.48 6.31
CA ASP A 849 38.11 -4.18 6.95
C ASP A 849 38.13 -3.06 5.90
N ALA A 850 36.94 -2.51 5.62
CA ALA A 850 36.74 -1.44 4.66
C ALA A 850 36.97 -0.03 5.25
N SER A 851 37.14 0.11 6.57
CA SER A 851 37.34 1.40 7.24
C SER A 851 38.50 2.24 6.66
N PRO A 852 39.65 1.66 6.24
CA PRO A 852 40.70 2.42 5.58
C PRO A 852 40.28 3.05 4.24
N LEU A 853 39.43 2.37 3.46
CA LEU A 853 38.95 2.88 2.18
C LEU A 853 37.93 4.00 2.38
N PHE A 854 36.99 3.83 3.31
CA PHE A 854 36.08 4.92 3.68
C PHE A 854 36.83 6.13 4.24
N ALA A 855 37.89 5.92 5.03
CA ALA A 855 38.76 7.00 5.50
C ALA A 855 39.51 7.71 4.35
N LYS A 856 39.99 6.97 3.34
CA LYS A 856 40.55 7.56 2.11
C LYS A 856 39.50 8.39 1.37
N ALA A 857 38.29 7.86 1.19
CA ALA A 857 37.18 8.57 0.54
C ALA A 857 36.90 9.92 1.20
N ARG A 858 36.71 9.91 2.53
CA ARG A 858 36.49 11.13 3.34
C ARG A 858 37.67 12.10 3.25
N THR A 859 38.90 11.62 3.35
CA THR A 859 40.09 12.48 3.27
C THR A 859 40.20 13.16 1.91
N VAL A 860 39.95 12.43 0.82
CA VAL A 860 39.94 13.02 -0.53
C VAL A 860 38.84 14.07 -0.65
N PHE A 861 37.65 13.78 -0.10
CA PHE A 861 36.54 14.71 -0.10
C PHE A 861 36.83 15.99 0.71
N ASP A 862 37.30 15.89 1.95
CA ASP A 862 37.56 17.05 2.81
C ASP A 862 38.64 17.97 2.23
N ASN A 863 39.60 17.40 1.50
CA ASN A 863 40.61 18.17 0.78
C ASN A 863 40.05 18.84 -0.49
N ALA A 864 38.99 18.26 -1.07
CA ALA A 864 38.36 18.78 -2.26
C ALA A 864 37.33 19.86 -1.93
N SER A 865 36.51 19.71 -0.88
CA SER A 865 35.35 20.57 -0.57
C SER A 865 35.64 22.08 -0.38
N GLY A 866 36.91 22.49 -0.32
CA GLY A 866 37.33 23.89 -0.39
C GLY A 866 37.49 24.46 -1.81
N ASP A 867 37.33 23.64 -2.84
CA ASP A 867 37.39 24.02 -4.25
C ASP A 867 36.00 24.44 -4.75
N THR A 868 35.91 25.60 -5.42
CA THR A 868 34.67 26.12 -6.04
C THR A 868 34.16 25.26 -7.20
N ALA A 869 34.84 24.15 -7.52
CA ALA A 869 34.49 23.23 -8.59
C ALA A 869 33.24 22.37 -8.32
N PHE A 870 32.69 22.36 -7.10
CA PHE A 870 31.53 21.53 -6.76
C PHE A 870 30.20 22.28 -6.82
N SER A 871 29.22 21.70 -7.52
CA SER A 871 27.82 22.07 -7.31
C SER A 871 27.36 21.59 -5.93
N ASN A 872 26.40 22.29 -5.33
CA ASN A 872 25.83 21.88 -4.05
C ASN A 872 25.14 20.51 -4.14
N ASP A 873 24.57 20.16 -5.29
CA ASP A 873 24.02 18.83 -5.57
C ASP A 873 25.08 17.72 -5.50
N ASN A 874 26.30 17.98 -6.01
CA ASN A 874 27.41 17.03 -5.88
C ASN A 874 27.82 16.88 -4.41
N LEU A 875 27.88 17.99 -3.66
CA LEU A 875 28.23 17.96 -2.24
C LEU A 875 27.16 17.23 -1.41
N PHE A 876 25.88 17.40 -1.74
CA PHE A 876 24.78 16.62 -1.16
C PHE A 876 24.97 15.13 -1.38
N ASN A 877 25.09 14.68 -2.63
CA ASN A 877 25.20 13.25 -2.96
C ASN A 877 26.41 12.59 -2.27
N ILE A 878 27.51 13.33 -2.12
CA ILE A 878 28.69 12.82 -1.43
C ILE A 878 28.47 12.74 0.07
N LYS A 879 27.92 13.78 0.73
CA LYS A 879 27.65 13.74 2.17
C LYS A 879 26.62 12.69 2.54
N PHE A 880 25.57 12.56 1.74
CA PHE A 880 24.58 11.50 1.86
C PHE A 880 25.27 10.12 1.83
N GLY A 881 26.15 9.89 0.85
CA GLY A 881 26.93 8.65 0.80
C GLY A 881 27.87 8.45 2.00
N ILE A 882 28.57 9.49 2.47
CA ILE A 882 29.44 9.35 3.65
C ILE A 882 28.64 8.97 4.91
N ALA A 883 27.39 9.45 5.04
CA ALA A 883 26.52 9.03 6.12
C ALA A 883 26.22 7.52 6.05
N ASP A 884 25.89 6.99 4.87
CA ASP A 884 25.71 5.53 4.67
C ASP A 884 26.98 4.74 5.00
N ASP A 885 28.17 5.28 4.68
CA ASP A 885 29.45 4.65 5.02
C ASP A 885 29.63 4.49 6.53
N TYR A 886 29.14 5.45 7.32
CA TYR A 886 29.16 5.37 8.78
C TYR A 886 28.13 4.37 9.30
N ILE A 887 26.94 4.29 8.70
CA ILE A 887 25.95 3.24 9.03
C ILE A 887 26.52 1.84 8.80
N LEU A 888 27.16 1.60 7.65
CA LEU A 888 27.82 0.32 7.35
C LEU A 888 28.94 -0.03 8.34
N GLN A 889 29.54 0.97 8.99
CA GLN A 889 30.55 0.80 10.04
C GLN A 889 29.95 0.70 11.46
N GLY A 890 28.63 0.79 11.60
CA GLY A 890 27.93 0.81 12.89
C GLY A 890 28.06 2.13 13.67
N ASP A 891 28.49 3.22 13.03
CA ASP A 891 28.63 4.56 13.64
C ASP A 891 27.44 5.47 13.29
N THR A 892 26.27 5.10 13.80
CA THR A 892 25.01 5.83 13.56
C THR A 892 25.05 7.29 14.02
N ALA A 893 25.80 7.58 15.09
CA ALA A 893 25.92 8.93 15.63
C ALA A 893 26.62 9.87 14.63
N THR A 894 27.73 9.43 14.04
CA THR A 894 28.46 10.23 13.04
C THR A 894 27.71 10.27 11.71
N ALA A 895 26.98 9.19 11.36
CA ALA A 895 26.10 9.18 10.19
C ALA A 895 25.05 10.31 10.28
N LEU A 896 24.35 10.43 11.41
CA LEU A 896 23.36 11.48 11.66
C LEU A 896 23.96 12.88 11.53
N LEU A 897 25.15 13.13 12.12
CA LEU A 897 25.83 14.41 12.00
C LEU A 897 26.21 14.74 10.55
N THR A 898 26.67 13.74 9.80
CA THR A 898 27.01 13.89 8.38
C THR A 898 25.76 14.17 7.54
N MET A 899 24.63 13.57 7.91
CA MET A 899 23.36 13.79 7.21
C MET A 899 22.83 15.22 7.40
N GLU A 900 23.04 15.83 8.57
CA GLU A 900 22.75 17.27 8.76
C GLU A 900 23.59 18.16 7.82
N GLU A 901 24.83 17.79 7.52
CA GLU A 901 25.63 18.48 6.50
C GLU A 901 25.05 18.28 5.10
N ALA A 902 24.54 17.09 4.78
CA ALA A 902 23.84 16.84 3.52
C ALA A 902 22.58 17.70 3.38
N VAL A 903 21.77 17.83 4.44
CA VAL A 903 20.59 18.73 4.46
C VAL A 903 20.99 20.16 4.08
N ASN A 904 22.08 20.68 4.65
CA ASN A 904 22.57 22.03 4.32
C ASN A 904 22.94 22.17 2.82
N TYR A 905 23.52 21.14 2.21
CA TYR A 905 23.83 21.18 0.77
C TYR A 905 22.59 21.01 -0.11
N ALA A 906 21.60 20.24 0.32
CA ALA A 906 20.31 20.16 -0.36
C ALA A 906 19.66 21.55 -0.44
N GLU A 907 19.57 22.28 0.67
CA GLU A 907 19.04 23.66 0.73
C GLU A 907 19.79 24.69 -0.12
N LEU A 908 21.05 24.40 -0.46
CA LEU A 908 21.87 25.27 -1.31
C LEU A 908 21.83 24.84 -2.79
N THR A 909 21.16 23.74 -3.12
CA THR A 909 21.11 23.19 -4.49
C THR A 909 20.43 24.16 -5.46
N HIS A 910 19.40 24.86 -5.01
CA HIS A 910 18.70 25.87 -5.78
C HIS A 910 18.94 27.27 -5.20
N GLN A 911 19.22 28.25 -6.06
CA GLN A 911 19.21 29.67 -5.70
C GLN A 911 18.27 30.44 -6.64
N PRO A 912 17.26 31.16 -6.13
CA PRO A 912 16.24 31.80 -6.97
C PRO A 912 16.82 32.84 -7.95
N GLY A 913 16.37 32.81 -9.22
CA GLY A 913 16.62 33.86 -10.22
C GLY A 913 17.64 33.58 -11.33
N VAL A 914 17.84 32.31 -11.73
CA VAL A 914 18.89 31.89 -12.70
C VAL A 914 18.35 31.02 -13.86
N GLY A 915 17.30 31.47 -14.56
CA GLY A 915 16.95 30.96 -15.92
C GLY A 915 16.58 29.47 -15.99
N THR A 916 16.78 28.79 -17.13
CA THR A 916 16.37 27.37 -17.31
C THR A 916 17.18 26.35 -16.50
N GLU A 917 18.35 26.75 -15.99
CA GLU A 917 19.10 25.92 -15.03
C GLU A 917 18.40 25.87 -13.65
N GLU A 918 17.54 26.86 -13.37
CA GLU A 918 16.70 26.97 -12.17
C GLU A 918 15.70 25.80 -12.08
N ASP A 919 14.98 25.48 -13.16
CA ASP A 919 14.02 24.36 -13.18
C ASP A 919 14.66 23.01 -12.86
N LYS A 920 15.88 22.76 -13.37
CA LYS A 920 16.63 21.54 -13.07
C LYS A 920 17.10 21.53 -11.60
N ALA A 921 17.57 22.66 -11.10
CA ALA A 921 17.99 22.80 -9.70
C ALA A 921 16.81 22.60 -8.73
N VAL A 922 15.61 23.10 -9.06
CA VAL A 922 14.38 22.87 -8.28
C VAL A 922 14.02 21.39 -8.21
N VAL A 923 14.09 20.67 -9.34
CA VAL A 923 13.84 19.21 -9.36
C VAL A 923 14.87 18.48 -8.50
N ASN A 924 16.16 18.80 -8.66
CA ASN A 924 17.23 18.15 -7.89
C ASN A 924 17.09 18.44 -6.39
N GLU A 925 16.80 19.67 -5.98
CA GLU A 925 16.59 20.03 -4.57
C GLU A 925 15.37 19.28 -3.98
N SER A 926 14.23 19.27 -4.70
CA SER A 926 13.04 18.51 -4.28
C SER A 926 13.33 17.02 -4.14
N GLU A 927 14.07 16.43 -5.08
CA GLU A 927 14.50 15.03 -5.03
C GLU A 927 15.45 14.75 -3.86
N ASN A 928 16.42 15.62 -3.61
CA ASN A 928 17.37 15.49 -2.50
C ASN A 928 16.65 15.47 -1.15
N PHE A 929 15.61 16.31 -0.98
CA PHE A 929 14.77 16.25 0.21
C PHE A 929 13.96 14.95 0.31
N ARG A 930 13.46 14.38 -0.80
CA ARG A 930 12.79 13.07 -0.75
C ARG A 930 13.74 11.94 -0.35
N LYS A 931 14.99 11.94 -0.86
CA LYS A 931 16.04 10.98 -0.46
C LYS A 931 16.39 11.10 1.02
N LEU A 932 16.52 12.33 1.52
CA LEU A 932 16.72 12.59 2.95
C LEU A 932 15.54 12.08 3.78
N ALA A 933 14.31 12.27 3.30
CA ALA A 933 13.12 11.79 3.99
C ALA A 933 13.11 10.26 4.11
N GLU A 934 13.43 9.55 3.04
CA GLU A 934 13.53 8.08 3.00
C GLU A 934 14.65 7.54 3.88
N TRP A 935 15.79 8.23 3.93
CA TRP A 935 16.87 7.87 4.84
C TRP A 935 16.46 8.05 6.30
N TYR A 936 15.85 9.18 6.67
CA TYR A 936 15.36 9.40 8.03
C TYR A 936 14.24 8.43 8.42
N TYR A 937 13.38 8.06 7.47
CA TYR A 937 12.37 7.01 7.64
C TYR A 937 13.02 5.66 7.99
N THR A 938 14.03 5.24 7.22
CA THR A 938 14.80 3.99 7.48
C THR A 938 15.50 4.02 8.85
N MET A 939 15.89 5.21 9.32
CA MET A 939 16.47 5.42 10.65
C MET A 939 15.43 5.59 11.77
N GLN A 940 14.15 5.38 11.49
CA GLN A 940 13.02 5.55 12.40
C GLN A 940 12.88 6.98 13.00
N ASP A 941 13.41 8.01 12.32
CA ASP A 941 13.22 9.43 12.68
C ASP A 941 12.09 10.05 11.85
N MET A 942 10.86 9.67 12.17
CA MET A 942 9.65 10.12 11.47
C MET A 942 9.46 11.64 11.47
N GLY A 943 9.91 12.31 12.54
CA GLY A 943 9.84 13.77 12.66
C GLY A 943 10.67 14.46 11.58
N LYS A 944 11.92 14.02 11.37
CA LYS A 944 12.77 14.54 10.30
C LYS A 944 12.33 14.08 8.92
N ALA A 945 11.85 12.84 8.77
CA ALA A 945 11.32 12.35 7.50
C ALA A 945 10.18 13.26 6.99
N LYS A 946 9.19 13.56 7.85
CA LYS A 946 8.10 14.49 7.56
C LYS A 946 8.62 15.89 7.21
N LEU A 947 9.55 16.43 8.00
CA LEU A 947 10.13 17.75 7.76
C LEU A 947 10.78 17.85 6.37
N MET A 948 11.48 16.80 5.94
CA MET A 948 12.10 16.77 4.61
C MET A 948 11.05 16.71 3.49
N LEU A 949 9.96 15.94 3.64
CA LEU A 949 8.84 15.97 2.68
C LEU A 949 8.19 17.36 2.60
N GLU A 950 8.05 18.06 3.72
CA GLU A 950 7.52 19.43 3.74
C GLU A 950 8.46 20.43 3.04
N LYS A 951 9.77 20.29 3.21
CA LYS A 951 10.77 21.07 2.45
C LYS A 951 10.68 20.78 0.95
N SER A 952 10.57 19.50 0.57
CA SER A 952 10.38 19.10 -0.84
C SER A 952 9.12 19.74 -1.45
N ALA A 953 8.01 19.73 -0.71
CA ALA A 953 6.74 20.35 -1.12
C ALA A 953 6.84 21.88 -1.27
N ALA A 954 7.63 22.54 -0.43
CA ALA A 954 7.87 23.99 -0.52
C ALA A 954 8.74 24.40 -1.72
N VAL A 955 9.61 23.50 -2.18
CA VAL A 955 10.51 23.71 -3.32
C VAL A 955 9.80 23.48 -4.66
N ALA A 956 9.01 22.41 -4.78
CA ALA A 956 8.34 22.02 -6.02
C ALA A 956 7.61 23.16 -6.78
N PRO A 957 6.81 24.05 -6.15
CA PRO A 957 6.10 25.12 -6.86
C PRO A 957 7.00 26.23 -7.42
N GLN A 958 8.31 26.20 -7.16
CA GLN A 958 9.29 27.12 -7.75
C GLN A 958 9.63 26.74 -9.21
N HIS A 959 9.23 25.55 -9.67
CA HIS A 959 9.43 25.12 -11.05
C HIS A 959 8.49 25.88 -12.02
N SER A 960 9.02 26.33 -13.17
CA SER A 960 8.29 27.21 -14.10
C SER A 960 7.10 26.53 -14.82
N LYS A 961 7.16 25.21 -15.03
CA LYS A 961 6.10 24.40 -15.67
C LYS A 961 5.19 23.71 -14.66
N ALA A 962 3.89 24.00 -14.73
CA ALA A 962 2.86 23.37 -13.89
C ALA A 962 2.84 21.84 -13.99
N SER A 963 3.08 21.25 -15.17
CA SER A 963 3.15 19.79 -15.34
C SER A 963 4.29 19.16 -14.54
N SER A 964 5.43 19.84 -14.41
CA SER A 964 6.53 19.36 -13.59
C SER A 964 6.25 19.53 -12.10
N VAL A 965 5.60 20.64 -11.70
CA VAL A 965 5.13 20.84 -10.32
C VAL A 965 4.21 19.69 -9.89
N SER A 966 3.20 19.39 -10.72
CA SER A 966 2.28 18.27 -10.50
C SER A 966 3.03 16.93 -10.41
N GLY A 967 4.00 16.68 -11.31
CA GLY A 967 4.85 15.49 -11.26
C GLY A 967 5.68 15.37 -9.98
N GLN A 968 6.23 16.48 -9.46
CA GLN A 968 6.96 16.47 -8.18
C GLN A 968 6.04 16.22 -6.99
N TYR A 969 4.85 16.83 -6.96
CA TYR A 969 3.85 16.59 -5.91
C TYR A 969 3.38 15.14 -5.89
N LYS A 970 3.15 14.50 -7.05
CA LYS A 970 2.84 13.07 -7.14
C LYS A 970 3.93 12.22 -6.48
N GLN A 971 5.20 12.48 -6.77
CA GLN A 971 6.33 11.78 -6.14
C GLN A 971 6.45 12.03 -4.63
N ILE A 972 6.04 13.21 -4.14
CA ILE A 972 5.99 13.52 -2.71
C ILE A 972 4.86 12.74 -2.02
N LEU A 973 3.67 12.69 -2.63
CA LEU A 973 2.55 11.88 -2.12
C LEU A 973 2.91 10.39 -2.06
N GLN A 974 3.60 9.86 -3.09
CA GLN A 974 4.11 8.49 -3.07
C GLN A 974 5.01 8.22 -1.85
N LYS A 975 5.85 9.18 -1.43
CA LYS A 975 6.65 9.05 -0.20
C LYS A 975 5.79 9.10 1.07
N TYR A 976 4.76 9.95 1.14
CA TYR A 976 3.81 9.88 2.26
C TYR A 976 3.13 8.50 2.36
N ALA A 977 2.75 7.91 1.23
CA ALA A 977 2.16 6.57 1.19
C ALA A 977 3.16 5.49 1.64
N GLN A 978 4.38 5.53 1.12
CA GLN A 978 5.45 4.59 1.50
C GLN A 978 5.79 4.64 3.00
N PHE A 979 5.63 5.80 3.64
CA PHE A 979 5.90 5.97 5.07
C PHE A 979 4.68 5.68 5.96
N GLY A 980 3.56 5.17 5.41
CA GLY A 980 2.33 4.92 6.17
C GLY A 980 1.60 6.20 6.63
N LEU A 981 1.99 7.38 6.14
CA LEU A 981 1.46 8.68 6.54
C LEU A 981 0.20 9.05 5.75
N TYR A 982 -0.81 8.18 5.77
CA TYR A 982 -1.94 8.24 4.84
C TYR A 982 -2.83 9.48 5.01
N ASP A 983 -3.28 9.77 6.23
CA ASP A 983 -4.14 10.92 6.50
C ASP A 983 -3.41 12.24 6.22
N LEU A 984 -2.14 12.32 6.62
CA LEU A 984 -1.31 13.48 6.34
C LEU A 984 -1.09 13.66 4.83
N GLY A 985 -0.83 12.57 4.09
CA GLY A 985 -0.69 12.61 2.64
C GLY A 985 -1.95 13.10 1.95
N TYR A 986 -3.13 12.64 2.39
CA TYR A 986 -4.43 13.12 1.91
C TYR A 986 -4.62 14.63 2.12
N GLU A 987 -4.32 15.13 3.32
CA GLU A 987 -4.41 16.57 3.62
C GLU A 987 -3.41 17.39 2.80
N LYS A 988 -2.18 16.89 2.62
CA LYS A 988 -1.18 17.54 1.76
C LYS A 988 -1.63 17.53 0.29
N ALA A 989 -2.32 16.49 -0.19
CA ALA A 989 -2.83 16.41 -1.56
C ALA A 989 -3.82 17.56 -1.84
N LYS A 990 -4.73 17.89 -0.92
CA LYS A 990 -5.69 19.01 -1.08
C LYS A 990 -4.97 20.35 -1.28
N VAL A 991 -3.88 20.57 -0.55
CA VAL A 991 -3.09 21.81 -0.63
C VAL A 991 -2.21 21.83 -1.88
N MET A 992 -1.58 20.71 -2.23
CA MET A 992 -0.70 20.58 -3.39
C MET A 992 -1.47 20.67 -4.72
N PHE A 993 -2.71 20.18 -4.74
CA PHE A 993 -3.55 20.12 -5.93
C PHE A 993 -4.85 20.90 -5.72
N PRO A 994 -4.82 22.25 -5.76
CA PRO A 994 -6.02 23.06 -5.53
C PRO A 994 -7.06 22.95 -6.66
N VAL A 995 -6.69 22.37 -7.80
CA VAL A 995 -7.62 22.12 -8.93
C VAL A 995 -8.16 20.71 -8.81
N ARG A 996 -9.49 20.55 -8.73
CA ARG A 996 -10.16 19.26 -8.52
C ARG A 996 -9.67 18.15 -9.46
N GLY A 997 -9.51 18.43 -10.75
CA GLY A 997 -9.03 17.42 -11.70
C GLY A 997 -7.57 16.97 -11.48
N ASP A 998 -6.70 17.86 -10.98
CA ASP A 998 -5.34 17.49 -10.63
C ASP A 998 -5.28 16.81 -9.25
N PHE A 999 -6.18 17.18 -8.33
CA PHE A 999 -6.35 16.52 -7.04
C PHE A 999 -6.74 15.06 -7.21
N ILE A 1000 -7.74 14.78 -8.05
CA ILE A 1000 -8.18 13.43 -8.39
C ILE A 1000 -7.01 12.59 -8.91
N LYS A 1001 -6.25 13.11 -9.88
CA LYS A 1001 -5.07 12.42 -10.42
C LYS A 1001 -3.91 12.28 -9.44
N GLY A 1002 -3.79 13.18 -8.47
CA GLY A 1002 -2.81 13.08 -7.39
C GLY A 1002 -3.21 12.01 -6.37
N MET A 1003 -4.51 11.95 -6.06
CA MET A 1003 -5.11 10.95 -5.18
C MET A 1003 -5.06 9.54 -5.77
N GLU A 1004 -5.25 9.39 -7.08
CA GLU A 1004 -5.10 8.13 -7.79
C GLU A 1004 -3.67 7.55 -7.60
N ASP A 1005 -2.64 8.36 -7.87
CA ASP A 1005 -1.24 7.97 -7.68
C ASP A 1005 -0.91 7.70 -6.21
N PHE A 1006 -1.47 8.50 -5.29
CA PHE A 1006 -1.25 8.36 -3.85
C PHE A 1006 -1.82 7.05 -3.34
N ILE A 1007 -3.10 6.79 -3.59
CA ILE A 1007 -3.80 5.58 -3.16
C ILE A 1007 -3.20 4.34 -3.86
N GLY A 1008 -2.87 4.46 -5.14
CA GLY A 1008 -2.13 3.42 -5.85
C GLY A 1008 -0.79 3.10 -5.16
N ALA A 1009 -0.05 4.10 -4.70
CA ALA A 1009 1.18 3.88 -3.93
C ALA A 1009 0.91 3.28 -2.54
N MET A 1010 -0.17 3.67 -1.85
CA MET A 1010 -0.57 3.10 -0.55
C MET A 1010 -0.81 1.59 -0.66
N LEU A 1011 -1.50 1.17 -1.71
CA LEU A 1011 -1.90 -0.23 -1.92
C LEU A 1011 -0.74 -1.11 -2.42
N ASN A 1012 0.30 -0.51 -3.00
CA ASN A 1012 1.51 -1.19 -3.46
C ASN A 1012 2.68 -1.08 -2.46
N VAL A 1013 2.45 -0.59 -1.24
CA VAL A 1013 3.47 -0.68 -0.19
C VAL A 1013 3.75 -2.16 0.07
N ASP A 1014 5.02 -2.52 0.03
CA ASP A 1014 5.54 -3.85 0.30
C ASP A 1014 6.84 -3.69 1.08
N ASP A 1015 6.84 -4.17 2.33
CA ASP A 1015 8.01 -4.08 3.20
C ASP A 1015 9.08 -5.13 2.87
N PHE A 1016 8.74 -6.12 2.03
CA PHE A 1016 9.61 -7.20 1.58
C PHE A 1016 9.68 -7.28 0.04
N ASP A 1017 9.96 -6.16 -0.61
CA ASP A 1017 9.97 -5.97 -2.09
C ASP A 1017 10.84 -6.94 -2.92
N LYS A 1018 11.63 -7.80 -2.28
CA LYS A 1018 12.51 -8.81 -2.89
C LYS A 1018 12.10 -10.25 -2.56
N ILE A 1019 11.08 -10.45 -1.74
CA ILE A 1019 10.68 -11.75 -1.22
C ILE A 1019 9.15 -11.88 -1.30
N ASP A 1020 8.66 -12.74 -2.19
CA ASP A 1020 7.23 -12.86 -2.49
C ASP A 1020 6.39 -13.60 -1.43
N VAL A 1021 6.92 -13.92 -0.24
CA VAL A 1021 6.19 -14.69 0.79
C VAL A 1021 5.56 -13.86 1.90
N ALA A 1022 5.89 -12.57 1.99
CA ALA A 1022 5.37 -11.62 2.97
C ALA A 1022 5.36 -10.21 2.39
N SER A 1023 4.63 -9.27 3.00
CA SER A 1023 4.62 -7.87 2.52
C SER A 1023 4.38 -6.80 3.59
N ARG A 1024 4.24 -7.21 4.85
CA ARG A 1024 3.90 -6.35 5.99
C ARG A 1024 4.86 -6.59 7.13
N ASP A 1025 5.46 -5.50 7.59
CA ASP A 1025 6.33 -5.39 8.76
C ASP A 1025 6.00 -4.02 9.36
N LEU A 1026 5.13 -3.95 10.36
CA LEU A 1026 4.58 -2.67 10.85
C LEU A 1026 5.61 -1.87 11.67
N ASP A 1027 6.39 -2.54 12.50
CA ASP A 1027 7.36 -1.93 13.41
C ASP A 1027 8.75 -1.70 12.75
N LYS A 1028 8.97 -2.28 11.57
CA LYS A 1028 10.17 -2.18 10.73
C LYS A 1028 11.38 -2.88 11.34
N ASP A 1029 11.19 -3.96 12.10
CA ASP A 1029 12.28 -4.75 12.65
C ASP A 1029 12.89 -5.76 11.65
N GLY A 1030 12.26 -5.91 10.48
CA GLY A 1030 12.66 -6.82 9.41
C GLY A 1030 12.06 -8.22 9.52
N LYS A 1031 11.13 -8.45 10.44
CA LYS A 1031 10.34 -9.67 10.56
C LYS A 1031 8.91 -9.42 10.04
N PRO A 1032 8.33 -10.36 9.27
CA PRO A 1032 6.97 -10.19 8.78
C PRO A 1032 5.93 -10.39 9.89
N ASP A 1033 4.95 -9.49 9.94
CA ASP A 1033 3.77 -9.60 10.80
C ASP A 1033 2.99 -10.90 10.51
N PHE A 1034 2.91 -11.24 9.22
CA PHE A 1034 2.34 -12.47 8.68
C PHE A 1034 2.87 -12.77 7.27
N PHE A 1035 2.92 -14.06 6.93
CA PHE A 1035 3.15 -14.56 5.58
C PHE A 1035 1.86 -14.54 4.76
N HIS A 1036 2.00 -14.43 3.43
CA HIS A 1036 0.86 -14.55 2.51
C HIS A 1036 0.14 -15.88 2.72
N LEU A 1037 -1.19 -15.88 2.65
CA LEU A 1037 -2.02 -17.06 2.93
C LEU A 1037 -1.78 -18.23 1.96
N SER A 1038 -1.24 -17.92 0.79
CA SER A 1038 -0.86 -18.86 -0.27
C SER A 1038 0.56 -19.40 -0.12
N ALA A 1039 1.42 -18.79 0.70
CA ALA A 1039 2.81 -19.18 0.83
C ALA A 1039 2.94 -20.58 1.45
N THR A 1040 3.69 -21.46 0.79
CA THR A 1040 3.97 -22.81 1.28
C THR A 1040 5.03 -22.81 2.38
N ALA A 1041 5.06 -23.86 3.19
CA ALA A 1041 6.08 -24.02 4.22
C ALA A 1041 7.50 -24.09 3.64
N GLU A 1042 7.65 -24.65 2.43
CA GLU A 1042 8.90 -24.71 1.70
C GLU A 1042 9.37 -23.31 1.24
N GLU A 1043 8.47 -22.47 0.73
CA GLU A 1043 8.79 -21.10 0.30
C GLU A 1043 9.17 -20.21 1.48
N ILE A 1044 8.43 -20.30 2.59
CA ILE A 1044 8.75 -19.60 3.84
C ILE A 1044 10.12 -20.05 4.36
N ALA A 1045 10.43 -21.35 4.32
CA ALA A 1045 11.74 -21.85 4.75
C ALA A 1045 12.87 -21.40 3.81
N ALA A 1046 12.60 -21.27 2.50
CA ALA A 1046 13.57 -20.82 1.51
C ALA A 1046 13.86 -19.31 1.60
N SER A 1047 12.90 -18.50 2.04
CA SER A 1047 13.07 -17.06 2.22
C SER A 1047 14.01 -16.72 3.39
N GLY A 1048 14.06 -17.58 4.41
CA GLY A 1048 14.82 -17.36 5.64
C GLY A 1048 14.17 -16.36 6.59
N LEU A 1049 12.96 -15.88 6.29
CA LEU A 1049 12.18 -15.02 7.17
C LEU A 1049 11.57 -15.82 8.33
N VAL A 1050 11.37 -15.15 9.46
CA VAL A 1050 10.74 -15.71 10.65
C VAL A 1050 9.62 -14.76 11.06
N LEU A 1051 8.44 -15.32 11.34
CA LEU A 1051 7.28 -14.56 11.81
C LEU A 1051 7.67 -13.70 13.01
N ASP A 1052 7.18 -12.47 13.03
CA ASP A 1052 7.40 -11.57 14.14
C ASP A 1052 6.69 -12.06 15.42
N ASP A 1053 7.31 -11.91 16.58
CA ASP A 1053 6.74 -12.29 17.88
C ASP A 1053 6.18 -11.10 18.67
N ASP A 1054 6.37 -9.87 18.18
CA ASP A 1054 6.02 -8.60 18.80
C ASP A 1054 5.67 -7.59 17.68
N THR A 1055 4.53 -7.81 17.02
CA THR A 1055 4.20 -7.23 15.70
C THR A 1055 4.13 -5.69 15.68
N ASP A 1056 3.93 -5.05 16.84
CA ASP A 1056 3.92 -3.59 16.96
C ASP A 1056 5.18 -2.99 17.62
N GLY A 1057 6.09 -3.85 18.07
CA GLY A 1057 7.38 -3.49 18.65
C GLY A 1057 7.31 -2.82 20.03
N ASP A 1058 6.21 -3.00 20.78
CA ASP A 1058 6.03 -2.39 22.10
C ASP A 1058 6.78 -3.15 23.23
N GLY A 1059 7.29 -4.34 22.92
CA GLY A 1059 8.02 -5.22 23.83
C GLY A 1059 7.16 -6.29 24.51
N VAL A 1060 5.89 -6.43 24.14
CA VAL A 1060 4.94 -7.44 24.63
C VAL A 1060 4.66 -8.43 23.51
N ALA A 1061 5.04 -9.69 23.72
CA ALA A 1061 4.84 -10.70 22.69
C ALA A 1061 3.35 -10.91 22.35
N ASP A 1062 3.00 -11.07 21.07
CA ASP A 1062 1.63 -11.16 20.53
C ASP A 1062 0.75 -12.25 21.18
N VAL A 1063 1.37 -13.28 21.76
CA VAL A 1063 0.69 -14.35 22.50
C VAL A 1063 0.15 -13.90 23.86
N LEU A 1064 0.63 -12.77 24.37
CA LEU A 1064 0.24 -12.12 25.63
C LEU A 1064 -0.26 -10.71 25.42
N ASP A 1065 -0.01 -10.13 24.25
CA ASP A 1065 -0.44 -8.79 23.93
C ASP A 1065 -1.91 -8.77 23.49
N ALA A 1066 -2.70 -7.93 24.16
CA ALA A 1066 -4.09 -7.74 23.82
C ALA A 1066 -4.26 -6.80 22.62
N THR A 1067 -3.27 -5.99 22.28
CA THR A 1067 -3.28 -5.07 21.13
C THR A 1067 -2.14 -5.37 20.14
N PRO A 1068 -2.02 -6.61 19.61
CA PRO A 1068 -0.82 -7.11 18.90
C PRO A 1068 -0.46 -6.40 17.59
N PHE A 1069 -1.11 -5.29 17.25
CA PHE A 1069 -0.84 -4.50 16.06
C PHE A 1069 -0.86 -2.99 16.41
N TYR A 1070 -0.76 -2.63 17.70
CA TYR A 1070 -0.86 -1.27 18.20
C TYR A 1070 -0.04 -1.09 19.49
N ALA A 1071 1.09 -0.41 19.36
CA ALA A 1071 1.95 -0.12 20.50
C ALA A 1071 1.28 0.84 21.50
N ASP A 1072 1.09 0.37 22.74
CA ASP A 1072 0.38 1.05 23.85
C ASP A 1072 1.13 2.24 24.48
#